data_AF-A0A1I7VKJ1-F1
#
_entry.id   AF-A0A1I7VKJ1-F1
#
_cell.length_a   1.000
_cell.length_b   1.000
_cell.length_c   1.000
_cell.angle_alpha   90.00
_cell.angle_beta   90.00
_cell.angle_gamma   90.00
#
_symmetry.space_group_name_H-M   'P 1'
#
loop_
_entity.id
_entity.type
_entity.pdbx_description
1 polymer ?
#
loop_
_entity_poly.entity_id
_entity_poly.type
_entity_poly.pdbx_seq_one_letter_code
_entity_poly.pdbx_strand_id
1 'polypeptide(L)'
;MAAIPVKKKVQVSFVIRDEKEPMHRSGVNCLQYDAQTGRLFSGGSDTIIRIWKSPDRKDGSFRLTNKEGSFCGTDGCSINGRTKVRYDLHLQSMEHHTDWVNDIVLCCGGRNLISASSDTTVKVWNAQKGFCMSTLRTHRDYVRALAYARDVEMVASGGFDQLIYLWDIATLTKLTALNNTVTTSSLSGNKDSIYSLATNPCGTVVISGSTEKVLRVFDPRACQKLMKLRGHTDNVKAVVVNRDGTQCISASSDGAIKLWSIGQQCCISSLKCHSGSVWALQVDSNFSYVYSGGRDKQVFRTAVNDFKTAELMFIEDAPVQRLQLTDSESRFIWAATWNSSIKRWSLLSDAQISFGMKSDQCGEMVPCIHEPDITIPGAASIRQHVVLNDKRHIVTKDTDDNVAMWDVLKGRKVCDHGKRPMEEVIKDHFKKVFVPSWFTVDLKSGMLQITLDESDFFSAWVSAKDAGFPNSQNDTKINYGGMLLRALFEHWSRSFSDVDEESPTHRFNSVPSHTPLILCELSGRPIFRLMIRDAAHETESQMLSDFVPAWVLDVVERNQLPKFNKMPFFLLPHPSLGIKAPKKDRLSATEMLQVRKVMEHVYEKILNVNDANYSENGIPSAAQMLPPSLQANIEERIELYCQDQKLDPEMDLRTVKHFIWKQGGDLMLYYKPIR
;
A
#
# COMPACT_ATOMS: atom_id res chain seq x y z
N MET A 1 -4.19 -39.02 -14.22
CA MET A 1 -4.21 -37.71 -14.90
C MET A 1 -3.78 -36.66 -13.90
N ALA A 2 -2.54 -36.18 -13.99
CA ALA A 2 -2.13 -35.01 -13.22
C ALA A 2 -2.98 -33.82 -13.69
N ALA A 3 -3.75 -33.23 -12.78
CA ALA A 3 -4.49 -32.01 -13.08
C ALA A 3 -3.47 -30.96 -13.56
N ILE A 4 -3.66 -30.47 -14.79
CA ILE A 4 -2.93 -29.31 -15.28
C ILE A 4 -3.16 -28.21 -14.24
N PRO A 5 -2.12 -27.65 -13.60
CA PRO A 5 -2.32 -26.61 -12.62
C PRO A 5 -3.01 -25.45 -13.33
N VAL A 6 -4.23 -25.12 -12.89
CA VAL A 6 -4.93 -23.92 -13.35
C VAL A 6 -3.98 -22.76 -13.10
N LYS A 7 -3.45 -22.13 -14.16
CA LYS A 7 -2.60 -20.95 -14.02
C LYS A 7 -3.42 -19.93 -13.23
N LYS A 8 -2.97 -19.66 -12.00
CA LYS A 8 -3.62 -18.65 -11.16
C LYS A 8 -3.55 -17.32 -11.90
N LYS A 9 -4.65 -16.58 -11.91
CA LYS A 9 -4.66 -15.23 -12.47
C LYS A 9 -3.70 -14.35 -11.67
N VAL A 10 -2.89 -13.58 -12.39
CA VAL A 10 -1.84 -12.72 -11.85
C VAL A 10 -2.20 -11.26 -12.13
N GLN A 11 -2.08 -10.43 -11.11
CA GLN A 11 -2.16 -8.98 -11.19
C GLN A 11 -0.76 -8.39 -11.22
N VAL A 12 -0.64 -7.24 -11.88
CA VAL A 12 0.58 -6.44 -11.90
C VAL A 12 0.34 -5.20 -11.05
N SER A 13 1.29 -4.84 -10.21
CA SER A 13 1.23 -3.61 -9.42
C SER A 13 2.56 -2.89 -9.44
N PHE A 14 2.53 -1.56 -9.28
CA PHE A 14 3.73 -0.77 -9.10
C PHE A 14 3.51 0.35 -8.09
N VAL A 15 4.59 0.86 -7.50
CA VAL A 15 4.53 1.88 -6.45
C VAL A 15 5.17 3.18 -6.94
N ILE A 16 4.43 4.28 -6.86
CA ILE A 16 4.93 5.62 -7.17
C ILE A 16 5.57 6.19 -5.90
N ARG A 17 6.90 6.34 -5.90
CA ARG A 17 7.70 6.79 -4.75
C ARG A 17 9.06 7.34 -5.18
N ASP A 18 9.79 7.90 -4.23
CA ASP A 18 11.19 8.26 -4.43
C ASP A 18 12.09 7.01 -4.34
N GLU A 19 13.29 7.08 -4.92
CA GLU A 19 14.24 5.96 -4.93
C GLU A 19 14.63 5.54 -3.51
N LYS A 20 14.78 6.51 -2.61
CA LYS A 20 15.13 6.28 -1.21
C LYS A 20 14.05 6.84 -0.31
N GLU A 21 13.56 6.01 0.60
CA GLU A 21 12.56 6.36 1.60
C GLU A 21 13.16 6.19 3.01
N PRO A 22 14.01 7.14 3.47
CA PRO A 22 14.78 6.97 4.70
C PRO A 22 13.90 7.02 5.96
N MET A 23 12.73 7.64 5.89
CA MET A 23 11.76 7.76 6.99
C MET A 23 10.57 6.86 6.73
N HIS A 24 9.95 6.34 7.81
CA HIS A 24 8.68 5.63 7.65
C HIS A 24 7.62 6.55 7.06
N ARG A 25 6.80 6.05 6.14
CA ARG A 25 5.65 6.79 5.57
C ARG A 25 4.32 6.43 6.21
N SER A 26 4.29 5.44 7.08
CA SER A 26 3.08 4.99 7.77
C SER A 26 3.44 4.52 9.18
N GLY A 27 2.46 4.06 9.95
CA GLY A 27 2.65 3.59 11.32
C GLY A 27 3.74 2.53 11.45
N VAL A 28 4.37 2.47 12.61
CA VAL A 28 5.41 1.48 12.92
C VAL A 28 4.82 0.39 13.81
N ASN A 29 4.82 -0.85 13.33
CA ASN A 29 4.13 -1.96 14.01
C ASN A 29 5.02 -2.69 15.02
N CYS A 30 6.33 -2.72 14.78
CA CYS A 30 7.26 -3.51 15.56
C CYS A 30 8.63 -2.87 15.65
N LEU A 31 9.34 -3.18 16.74
CA LEU A 31 10.66 -2.68 17.07
C LEU A 31 11.52 -3.83 17.63
N GLN A 32 12.80 -3.83 17.31
CA GLN A 32 13.81 -4.70 17.93
C GLN A 32 15.08 -3.90 18.17
N TYR A 33 15.72 -4.10 19.31
CA TYR A 33 16.95 -3.40 19.67
C TYR A 33 18.12 -4.37 19.81
N ASP A 34 19.21 -4.08 19.11
CA ASP A 34 20.48 -4.77 19.27
C ASP A 34 21.38 -3.99 20.21
N ALA A 35 21.49 -4.47 21.45
CA ALA A 35 22.33 -3.88 22.48
C ALA A 35 23.84 -3.98 22.19
N GLN A 36 24.28 -4.93 21.35
CA GLN A 36 25.70 -5.08 21.03
C GLN A 36 26.17 -4.01 20.03
N THR A 37 25.32 -3.68 19.06
CA THR A 37 25.65 -2.72 18.01
C THR A 37 25.04 -1.33 18.21
N GLY A 38 24.14 -1.17 19.20
CA GLY A 38 23.38 0.05 19.41
C GLY A 38 22.44 0.36 18.25
N ARG A 39 21.91 -0.66 17.58
CA ARG A 39 21.02 -0.51 16.42
C ARG A 39 19.58 -0.77 16.82
N LEU A 40 18.68 0.09 16.36
CA LEU A 40 17.24 -0.12 16.43
C LEU A 40 16.75 -0.57 15.05
N PHE A 41 15.94 -1.62 15.02
CA PHE A 41 15.25 -2.09 13.83
C PHE A 41 13.77 -1.79 13.99
N SER A 42 13.13 -1.32 12.93
CA SER A 42 11.69 -1.01 12.92
C SER A 42 11.02 -1.58 11.68
N GLY A 43 9.86 -2.21 11.85
CA GLY A 43 9.02 -2.69 10.75
C GLY A 43 7.80 -1.77 10.58
N GLY A 44 7.66 -1.19 9.39
CA GLY A 44 6.58 -0.25 9.11
C GLY A 44 5.40 -0.85 8.36
N SER A 45 4.24 -0.23 8.54
CA SER A 45 3.07 -0.40 7.67
C SER A 45 3.34 0.10 6.24
N ASP A 46 4.44 0.84 6.02
CA ASP A 46 4.92 1.24 4.70
C ASP A 46 5.72 0.15 3.97
N THR A 47 5.63 -1.11 4.43
CA THR A 47 6.25 -2.33 3.85
C THR A 47 7.76 -2.46 4.03
N ILE A 48 8.40 -1.47 4.66
CA ILE A 48 9.86 -1.36 4.73
C ILE A 48 10.33 -1.60 6.17
N ILE A 49 11.41 -2.37 6.31
CA ILE A 49 12.15 -2.50 7.57
C ILE A 49 13.32 -1.51 7.53
N ARG A 50 13.53 -0.74 8.60
CA ARG A 50 14.63 0.25 8.68
C ARG A 50 15.55 -0.04 9.85
N ILE A 51 16.82 0.28 9.67
CA ILE A 51 17.87 0.20 10.68
C ILE A 51 18.30 1.61 11.06
N TRP A 52 18.32 1.88 12.35
CA TRP A 52 18.68 3.17 12.92
C TRP A 52 19.84 3.02 13.89
N LYS A 53 20.71 4.03 13.91
CA LYS A 53 21.66 4.20 15.01
C LYS A 53 20.92 4.71 16.23
N SER A 54 21.08 4.05 17.38
CA SER A 54 20.60 4.55 18.67
C SER A 54 21.78 5.20 19.41
N PRO A 55 21.76 6.52 19.63
CA PRO A 55 22.83 7.20 20.37
C PRO A 55 22.84 6.78 21.83
N ASP A 56 24.01 6.43 22.36
CA ASP A 56 24.18 6.19 23.78
C ASP A 56 24.39 7.53 24.54
N ARG A 57 23.93 7.63 25.79
CA ARG A 57 23.98 8.90 26.54
C ARG A 57 25.42 9.32 26.89
N LYS A 58 26.39 8.37 26.83
CA LYS A 58 27.82 8.59 27.13
C LYS A 58 28.63 9.14 25.96
N ASP A 59 28.07 9.22 24.75
CA ASP A 59 28.77 9.78 23.59
C ASP A 59 28.81 11.32 23.67
N GLY A 60 29.78 11.86 24.41
CA GLY A 60 30.14 13.28 24.45
C GLY A 60 30.79 13.80 23.16
N SER A 61 30.91 12.95 22.12
CA SER A 61 31.63 13.20 20.86
C SER A 61 30.76 13.83 19.76
N PHE A 62 29.43 13.80 19.87
CA PHE A 62 28.54 14.42 18.88
C PHE A 62 28.32 15.91 19.20
N ARG A 63 29.38 16.70 18.97
CA ARG A 63 29.30 18.16 18.91
C ARG A 63 28.52 18.58 17.67
N LEU A 64 27.60 19.51 17.92
CA LEU A 64 26.71 20.19 16.98
C LEU A 64 27.44 20.63 15.71
N THR A 65 26.99 20.17 14.55
CA THR A 65 27.00 21.00 13.35
C THR A 65 25.57 21.41 13.09
N ASN A 66 25.17 22.59 13.58
CA ASN A 66 24.05 23.31 13.01
C ASN A 66 24.46 23.68 11.58
N LYS A 67 24.22 22.78 10.61
CA LYS A 67 24.06 23.21 9.23
C LYS A 67 22.60 23.57 9.06
N GLU A 68 22.31 24.85 9.24
CA GLU A 68 21.13 25.47 8.63
C GLU A 68 21.24 25.26 7.12
N GLY A 69 20.60 24.21 6.63
CA GLY A 69 20.28 24.07 5.21
C GLY A 69 19.01 24.85 4.97
N SER A 70 19.11 25.99 4.29
CA SER A 70 17.99 26.82 3.91
C SER A 70 16.97 26.04 3.08
N PHE A 71 15.76 25.87 3.61
CA PHE A 71 14.54 26.02 2.82
C PHE A 71 13.54 26.79 3.67
N CYS A 72 13.15 27.94 3.15
CA CYS A 72 12.35 28.97 3.80
C CYS A 72 10.89 28.53 4.01
N GLY A 73 10.36 28.87 5.17
CA GLY A 73 8.95 28.79 5.55
C GLY A 73 8.80 29.21 7.00
N THR A 74 8.64 30.50 7.22
CA THR A 74 8.49 31.20 8.50
C THR A 74 7.36 30.63 9.36
N ASP A 75 7.66 30.24 10.59
CA ASP A 75 7.12 30.90 11.81
C ASP A 75 7.80 30.35 13.06
N GLY A 76 8.34 31.26 13.86
CA GLY A 76 9.18 30.96 15.01
C GLY A 76 8.37 30.50 16.22
N CYS A 77 8.86 29.45 16.87
CA CYS A 77 8.64 29.23 18.29
C CYS A 77 9.96 28.76 18.90
N SER A 78 10.55 29.61 19.76
CA SER A 78 11.72 29.28 20.55
C SER A 78 11.29 28.34 21.68
N ILE A 79 11.64 27.06 21.58
CA ILE A 79 11.30 26.06 22.60
C ILE A 79 12.51 25.85 23.51
N ASN A 80 12.40 26.33 24.75
CA ASN A 80 13.18 25.80 25.87
C ASN A 80 12.66 24.37 26.17
N GLY A 81 13.30 23.35 25.60
CA GLY A 81 13.01 21.93 25.81
C GLY A 81 13.95 21.06 24.98
N ARG A 82 14.60 20.05 25.57
CA ARG A 82 15.78 19.35 25.02
C ARG A 82 15.43 18.18 24.08
N THR A 83 14.31 18.24 23.36
CA THR A 83 13.94 17.19 22.41
C THR A 83 14.82 17.28 21.14
N LYS A 84 15.61 16.23 20.87
CA LYS A 84 16.48 16.18 19.67
C LYS A 84 15.80 15.39 18.55
N VAL A 85 15.32 16.10 17.53
CA VAL A 85 14.91 15.49 16.25
C VAL A 85 16.17 15.14 15.47
N ARG A 86 16.32 13.88 15.03
CA ARG A 86 17.54 13.43 14.35
C ARG A 86 17.25 12.70 13.03
N TYR A 87 17.55 13.38 11.93
CA TYR A 87 17.41 12.85 10.57
C TYR A 87 18.60 11.96 10.15
N ASP A 88 19.74 12.09 10.83
CA ASP A 88 21.01 11.40 10.53
C ASP A 88 21.14 10.01 11.16
N LEU A 89 20.11 9.53 11.87
CA LEU A 89 20.13 8.20 12.50
C LEU A 89 19.87 7.06 11.53
N HIS A 90 19.32 7.33 10.35
CA HIS A 90 19.03 6.31 9.35
C HIS A 90 20.32 5.65 8.86
N LEU A 91 20.37 4.32 8.93
CA LEU A 91 21.50 3.54 8.43
C LEU A 91 21.17 2.83 7.12
N GLN A 92 20.03 2.13 7.07
CA GLN A 92 19.67 1.28 5.94
C GLN A 92 18.16 1.01 5.89
N SER A 93 17.63 0.83 4.67
CA SER A 93 16.30 0.28 4.40
C SER A 93 16.41 -1.14 3.82
N MET A 94 15.56 -2.04 4.31
CA MET A 94 15.44 -3.43 3.87
C MET A 94 14.08 -3.61 3.20
N GLU A 95 14.09 -3.69 1.87
CA GLU A 95 12.87 -3.64 1.06
C GLU A 95 12.64 -4.96 0.33
N HIS A 96 11.54 -5.64 0.66
CA HIS A 96 11.11 -6.84 -0.08
C HIS A 96 9.64 -7.18 0.17
N HIS A 97 9.11 -6.90 1.37
CA HIS A 97 7.68 -7.06 1.63
C HIS A 97 6.83 -6.14 0.74
N THR A 98 5.61 -6.56 0.46
CA THR A 98 4.64 -5.84 -0.39
C THR A 98 3.40 -5.40 0.37
N ASP A 99 3.40 -5.62 1.68
CA ASP A 99 2.35 -5.21 2.61
C ASP A 99 2.97 -4.96 4.00
N TRP A 100 2.15 -4.58 4.98
CA TRP A 100 2.59 -4.20 6.32
C TRP A 100 3.53 -5.21 6.93
N VAL A 101 4.64 -4.75 7.51
CA VAL A 101 5.51 -5.58 8.34
C VAL A 101 4.93 -5.55 9.75
N ASN A 102 4.32 -6.66 10.18
CA ASN A 102 3.57 -6.74 11.42
C ASN A 102 4.47 -7.02 12.63
N ASP A 103 5.49 -7.86 12.46
CA ASP A 103 6.42 -8.19 13.54
C ASP A 103 7.82 -8.52 13.00
N ILE A 104 8.83 -8.29 13.83
CA ILE A 104 10.23 -8.62 13.54
C ILE A 104 10.92 -9.18 14.79
N VAL A 105 11.85 -10.11 14.57
CA VAL A 105 12.69 -10.73 15.60
C VAL A 105 14.14 -10.68 15.16
N LEU A 106 15.03 -10.19 16.02
CA LEU A 106 16.47 -10.36 15.89
C LEU A 106 16.90 -11.68 16.51
N CYS A 107 17.72 -12.45 15.80
CA CYS A 107 18.19 -13.76 16.26
C CYS A 107 19.68 -13.98 15.97
N CYS A 108 20.24 -15.08 16.51
CA CYS A 108 21.65 -15.45 16.35
C CYS A 108 22.63 -14.35 16.78
N GLY A 109 22.32 -13.63 17.86
CA GLY A 109 23.10 -12.49 18.36
C GLY A 109 23.08 -11.27 17.43
N GLY A 110 21.93 -10.97 16.81
CA GLY A 110 21.76 -9.79 15.94
C GLY A 110 22.29 -9.96 14.51
N ARG A 111 22.73 -11.17 14.12
CA ARG A 111 23.22 -11.46 12.76
C ARG A 111 22.09 -11.62 11.75
N ASN A 112 20.96 -12.17 12.20
CA ASN A 112 19.81 -12.47 11.35
C ASN A 112 18.57 -11.76 11.89
N LEU A 113 17.63 -11.49 10.99
CA LEU A 113 16.31 -10.96 11.32
C LEU A 113 15.26 -11.84 10.65
N ILE A 114 14.17 -12.12 11.37
CA ILE A 114 12.96 -12.74 10.83
C ILE A 114 11.85 -11.72 10.86
N SER A 115 11.08 -11.60 9.78
CA SER A 115 9.93 -10.69 9.70
C SER A 115 8.66 -11.41 9.28
N ALA A 116 7.53 -10.93 9.78
CA ALA A 116 6.18 -11.38 9.44
C ALA A 116 5.39 -10.23 8.82
N SER A 117 4.63 -10.51 7.75
CA SER A 117 3.90 -9.48 7.01
C SER A 117 2.47 -9.87 6.65
N SER A 118 1.66 -8.84 6.42
CA SER A 118 0.33 -8.96 5.80
C SER A 118 0.39 -9.42 4.35
N ASP A 119 1.58 -9.50 3.74
CA ASP A 119 1.75 -10.13 2.42
C ASP A 119 1.70 -11.66 2.46
N THR A 120 1.31 -12.24 3.62
CA THR A 120 1.21 -13.68 3.91
C THR A 120 2.55 -14.41 3.98
N THR A 121 3.69 -13.70 3.98
CA THR A 121 5.02 -14.30 4.00
C THR A 121 5.77 -14.02 5.31
N VAL A 122 6.65 -14.96 5.64
CA VAL A 122 7.73 -14.76 6.62
C VAL A 122 9.03 -14.66 5.85
N LYS A 123 9.86 -13.64 6.14
CA LYS A 123 11.15 -13.45 5.47
C LYS A 123 12.31 -13.59 6.43
N VAL A 124 13.39 -14.16 5.92
CA VAL A 124 14.67 -14.34 6.61
C VAL A 124 15.65 -13.34 6.02
N TRP A 125 16.34 -12.60 6.87
CA TRP A 125 17.21 -11.52 6.45
C TRP A 125 18.58 -11.65 7.09
N ASN A 126 19.59 -11.24 6.35
CA ASN A 126 20.88 -10.89 6.94
C ASN A 126 20.75 -9.49 7.53
N ALA A 127 20.77 -9.37 8.86
CA ALA A 127 20.54 -8.09 9.55
C ALA A 127 21.74 -7.14 9.46
N GLN A 128 22.94 -7.66 9.19
CA GLN A 128 24.16 -6.86 9.08
C GLN A 128 24.31 -6.21 7.70
N LYS A 129 23.99 -6.97 6.64
CA LYS A 129 24.08 -6.55 5.24
C LYS A 129 22.75 -5.99 4.70
N GLY A 130 21.64 -6.26 5.38
CA GLY A 130 20.32 -5.71 5.08
C GLY A 130 19.67 -6.23 3.79
N PHE A 131 19.84 -7.52 3.47
CA PHE A 131 19.17 -8.16 2.33
C PHE A 131 18.35 -9.38 2.75
N CYS A 132 17.29 -9.69 1.97
CA CYS A 132 16.44 -10.85 2.18
C CYS A 132 17.13 -12.11 1.65
N MET A 133 17.31 -13.10 2.52
CA MET A 133 17.92 -14.40 2.18
C MET A 133 16.88 -15.41 1.69
N SER A 134 15.69 -15.42 2.26
CA SER A 134 14.66 -16.42 1.95
C SER A 134 13.25 -15.91 2.27
N THR A 135 12.26 -16.41 1.52
CA THR A 135 10.84 -16.09 1.72
C THR A 135 10.03 -17.36 1.92
N LEU A 136 9.45 -17.52 3.11
CA LEU A 136 8.63 -18.65 3.52
C LEU A 136 7.17 -18.32 3.22
N ARG A 137 6.52 -19.16 2.39
CA ARG A 137 5.16 -18.94 1.85
C ARG A 137 4.13 -19.93 2.41
N THR A 138 4.33 -20.40 3.64
CA THR A 138 3.51 -21.45 4.25
C THR A 138 2.18 -20.94 4.80
N HIS A 139 2.21 -19.75 5.43
CA HIS A 139 0.99 -19.10 5.90
C HIS A 139 0.03 -18.81 4.76
N ARG A 140 -1.27 -18.83 5.02
CA ARG A 140 -2.34 -18.64 4.01
C ARG A 140 -3.04 -17.28 4.09
N ASP A 141 -2.77 -16.55 5.16
CA ASP A 141 -3.34 -15.24 5.47
C ASP A 141 -2.27 -14.40 6.18
N TYR A 142 -2.62 -13.21 6.66
CA TYR A 142 -1.70 -12.25 7.25
C TYR A 142 -0.94 -12.85 8.43
N VAL A 143 0.39 -12.77 8.38
CA VAL A 143 1.24 -13.20 9.49
C VAL A 143 1.39 -12.04 10.45
N ARG A 144 0.91 -12.20 11.68
CA ARG A 144 0.67 -11.10 12.62
C ARG A 144 1.69 -11.01 13.73
N ALA A 145 2.22 -12.14 14.19
CA ALA A 145 3.08 -12.19 15.37
C ALA A 145 4.21 -13.21 15.20
N LEU A 146 5.36 -12.89 15.78
CA LEU A 146 6.51 -13.77 15.92
C LEU A 146 6.83 -13.98 17.41
N ALA A 147 7.37 -15.14 17.75
CA ALA A 147 7.95 -15.41 19.06
C ALA A 147 9.31 -16.08 18.89
N TYR A 148 10.25 -15.80 19.80
CA TYR A 148 11.64 -16.25 19.68
C TYR A 148 12.16 -16.90 20.95
N ALA A 149 12.58 -18.16 20.83
CA ALA A 149 13.25 -18.91 21.87
C ALA A 149 14.77 -18.86 21.62
N ARG A 150 15.42 -17.87 22.25
CA ARG A 150 16.84 -17.55 22.04
C ARG A 150 17.83 -18.68 22.38
N ASP A 151 17.54 -19.51 23.37
CA ASP A 151 18.53 -20.50 23.83
C ASP A 151 18.59 -21.73 22.90
N VAL A 152 17.55 -21.93 22.08
CA VAL A 152 17.47 -23.00 21.08
C VAL A 152 17.39 -22.47 19.63
N GLU A 153 17.53 -21.16 19.43
CA GLU A 153 17.45 -20.47 18.13
C GLU A 153 16.22 -20.89 17.30
N MET A 154 15.05 -20.93 17.96
CA MET A 154 13.77 -21.29 17.34
C MET A 154 12.83 -20.09 17.27
N VAL A 155 12.19 -19.89 16.12
CA VAL A 155 11.17 -18.87 15.92
C VAL A 155 9.83 -19.53 15.66
N ALA A 156 8.77 -18.97 16.23
CA ALA A 156 7.40 -19.34 15.92
C ALA A 156 6.71 -18.18 15.21
N SER A 157 5.90 -18.46 14.20
CA SER A 157 5.09 -17.46 13.49
C SER A 157 3.62 -17.82 13.55
N GLY A 158 2.76 -16.84 13.83
CA GLY A 158 1.31 -17.00 13.91
C GLY A 158 0.56 -15.89 13.18
N GLY A 159 -0.61 -16.23 12.62
CA GLY A 159 -1.37 -15.30 11.79
C GLY A 159 -2.88 -15.56 11.77
N PHE A 160 -3.53 -14.93 10.80
CA PHE A 160 -4.99 -14.99 10.61
C PHE A 160 -5.46 -16.33 10.03
N ASP A 161 -4.53 -17.12 9.50
CA ASP A 161 -4.77 -18.52 9.09
C ASP A 161 -4.89 -19.49 10.28
N GLN A 162 -4.82 -18.98 11.51
CA GLN A 162 -5.05 -19.71 12.76
C GLN A 162 -3.96 -20.78 13.06
N LEU A 163 -2.92 -20.83 12.24
CA LEU A 163 -1.82 -21.77 12.39
C LEU A 163 -0.61 -21.09 13.03
N ILE A 164 0.16 -21.90 13.77
CA ILE A 164 1.47 -21.50 14.26
C ILE A 164 2.49 -22.42 13.60
N TYR A 165 3.48 -21.86 12.92
CA TYR A 165 4.62 -22.61 12.38
C TYR A 165 5.86 -22.40 13.23
N LEU A 166 6.63 -23.46 13.41
CA LEU A 166 7.92 -23.44 14.11
C LEU A 166 9.05 -23.54 13.10
N TRP A 167 10.09 -22.74 13.34
CA TRP A 167 11.21 -22.54 12.45
C TRP A 167 12.52 -22.64 13.21
N ASP A 168 13.37 -23.57 12.81
CA ASP A 168 14.77 -23.59 13.23
C ASP A 168 15.58 -22.61 12.38
N ILE A 169 16.17 -21.61 13.04
CA ILE A 169 16.93 -20.55 12.36
C ILE A 169 18.21 -21.12 11.74
N ALA A 170 18.82 -22.15 12.33
CA ALA A 170 20.02 -22.78 11.76
C ALA A 170 19.71 -23.46 10.43
N THR A 171 18.52 -24.04 10.27
CA THR A 171 18.01 -24.57 9.01
C THR A 171 17.69 -23.45 8.02
N LEU A 172 16.96 -22.41 8.46
CA LEU A 172 16.55 -21.30 7.60
C LEU A 172 17.73 -20.52 7.00
N THR A 173 18.80 -20.32 7.77
CA THR A 173 19.99 -19.55 7.34
C THR A 173 20.87 -20.32 6.36
N LYS A 174 20.68 -21.63 6.21
CA LYS A 174 21.39 -22.50 5.25
C LYS A 174 20.62 -22.72 3.94
N LEU A 175 19.42 -22.16 3.81
CA LEU A 175 18.65 -22.26 2.57
C LEU A 175 19.40 -21.57 1.43
N THR A 176 19.37 -22.20 0.27
CA THR A 176 19.96 -21.69 -0.98
C THR A 176 18.95 -21.86 -2.10
N ALA A 177 19.22 -21.29 -3.28
CA ALA A 177 18.39 -21.52 -4.46
C ALA A 177 18.23 -23.02 -4.80
N LEU A 178 19.25 -23.84 -4.49
CA LEU A 178 19.26 -25.29 -4.71
C LEU A 178 18.66 -26.10 -3.56
N ASN A 179 18.55 -25.52 -2.36
CA ASN A 179 18.00 -26.15 -1.17
C ASN A 179 16.95 -25.22 -0.54
N ASN A 180 15.76 -25.21 -1.13
CA ASN A 180 14.64 -24.33 -0.78
C ASN A 180 13.48 -25.07 -0.08
N THR A 181 13.65 -26.36 0.22
CA THR A 181 12.65 -27.16 0.93
C THR A 181 12.82 -27.01 2.44
N VAL A 182 11.79 -26.49 3.12
CA VAL A 182 11.75 -26.40 4.58
C VAL A 182 10.70 -27.35 5.12
N THR A 183 11.09 -28.27 5.99
CA THR A 183 10.13 -29.06 6.77
C THR A 183 9.54 -28.19 7.85
N THR A 184 8.22 -28.01 7.85
CA THR A 184 7.54 -27.20 8.87
C THR A 184 6.85 -28.06 9.91
N SER A 185 7.11 -27.75 11.17
CA SER A 185 6.30 -28.22 12.29
C SER A 185 5.22 -27.18 12.58
N SER A 186 3.97 -27.63 12.76
CA SER A 186 2.84 -26.73 13.03
C SER A 186 2.16 -27.07 14.35
N LEU A 187 1.82 -26.05 15.14
CA LEU A 187 0.97 -26.19 16.31
C LEU A 187 -0.46 -25.86 15.91
N SER A 188 -1.32 -26.88 15.91
CA SER A 188 -2.74 -26.73 15.58
C SER A 188 -3.58 -26.60 16.85
N GLY A 189 -4.73 -25.93 16.75
CA GLY A 189 -5.72 -25.93 17.81
C GLY A 189 -6.41 -24.60 18.05
N ASN A 190 -5.80 -23.48 17.64
CA ASN A 190 -6.52 -22.20 17.55
C ASN A 190 -7.72 -22.37 16.62
N LYS A 191 -8.81 -21.69 16.95
CA LYS A 191 -10.10 -21.66 16.25
C LYS A 191 -10.38 -20.29 15.63
N ASP A 192 -9.52 -19.31 15.90
CA ASP A 192 -9.68 -17.95 15.40
C ASP A 192 -8.31 -17.28 15.18
N SER A 193 -8.32 -16.12 14.56
CA SER A 193 -7.16 -15.35 14.10
C SER A 193 -6.20 -15.02 15.24
N ILE A 194 -4.93 -15.35 15.06
CA ILE A 194 -3.88 -15.12 16.06
C ILE A 194 -3.38 -13.67 15.94
N TYR A 195 -3.36 -12.95 17.06
CA TYR A 195 -2.89 -11.57 17.13
C TYR A 195 -1.58 -11.41 17.91
N SER A 196 -1.28 -12.33 18.83
CA SER A 196 -0.06 -12.29 19.63
C SER A 196 0.51 -13.67 19.85
N LEU A 197 1.83 -13.73 19.92
CA LEU A 197 2.59 -14.95 20.14
C LEU A 197 3.74 -14.64 21.10
N ALA A 198 4.00 -15.55 22.03
CA ALA A 198 5.13 -15.42 22.94
C ALA A 198 5.70 -16.80 23.28
N THR A 199 7.00 -16.85 23.57
CA THR A 199 7.69 -18.06 24.00
C THR A 199 8.74 -17.67 25.04
N ASN A 200 9.12 -18.63 25.89
CA ASN A 200 10.21 -18.42 26.83
C ASN A 200 11.58 -18.68 26.16
N PRO A 201 12.68 -18.11 26.68
CA PRO A 201 14.03 -18.29 26.14
C PRO A 201 14.44 -19.75 25.86
N CYS A 202 14.08 -20.67 26.76
CA CYS A 202 14.39 -22.09 26.64
C CYS A 202 13.55 -22.84 25.60
N GLY A 203 12.51 -22.21 25.03
CA GLY A 203 11.63 -22.83 24.04
C GLY A 203 10.83 -24.02 24.58
N THR A 204 10.40 -23.97 25.84
CA THR A 204 9.59 -25.03 26.46
C THR A 204 8.10 -24.75 26.37
N VAL A 205 7.71 -23.50 26.16
CA VAL A 205 6.32 -23.06 26.07
C VAL A 205 6.13 -22.06 24.93
N VAL A 206 5.06 -22.24 24.15
CA VAL A 206 4.54 -21.22 23.22
C VAL A 206 3.12 -20.86 23.64
N ILE A 207 2.82 -19.56 23.73
CA ILE A 207 1.50 -19.03 24.07
C ILE A 207 0.97 -18.20 22.90
N SER A 208 -0.25 -18.46 22.46
CA SER A 208 -0.97 -17.64 21.50
C SER A 208 -2.13 -16.87 22.14
N GLY A 209 -2.27 -15.60 21.74
CA GLY A 209 -3.45 -14.77 21.97
C GLY A 209 -4.20 -14.52 20.67
N SER A 210 -5.53 -14.67 20.71
CA SER A 210 -6.40 -14.58 19.55
C SER A 210 -7.71 -13.87 19.87
N THR A 211 -8.54 -13.67 18.84
CA THR A 211 -9.93 -13.23 18.97
C THR A 211 -10.82 -14.28 19.66
N GLU A 212 -10.33 -15.50 19.96
CA GLU A 212 -11.01 -16.45 20.86
C GLU A 212 -11.06 -15.96 22.31
N LYS A 213 -10.32 -14.89 22.66
CA LYS A 213 -10.27 -14.30 24.03
C LYS A 213 -9.62 -15.22 25.07
N VAL A 214 -9.09 -16.35 24.63
CA VAL A 214 -8.45 -17.39 25.44
C VAL A 214 -7.00 -17.49 25.03
N LEU A 215 -6.10 -17.60 26.00
CA LEU A 215 -4.71 -17.93 25.69
C LEU A 215 -4.56 -19.44 25.55
N ARG A 216 -3.89 -19.88 24.50
CA ARG A 216 -3.58 -21.30 24.27
C ARG A 216 -2.10 -21.52 24.46
N VAL A 217 -1.77 -22.56 25.22
CA VAL A 217 -0.40 -22.89 25.61
C VAL A 217 -0.02 -24.22 24.98
N PHE A 218 1.18 -24.29 24.40
CA PHE A 218 1.69 -25.45 23.67
C PHE A 218 3.11 -25.79 24.12
N ASP A 219 3.48 -27.07 24.04
CA ASP A 219 4.89 -27.49 24.07
C ASP A 219 5.38 -27.56 22.61
N PRO A 220 6.30 -26.66 22.20
CA PRO A 220 6.80 -26.63 20.82
C PRO A 220 7.67 -27.84 20.47
N ARG A 221 8.27 -28.52 21.46
CA ARG A 221 9.18 -29.68 21.24
C ARG A 221 8.39 -30.93 20.92
N ALA A 222 7.28 -31.14 21.62
CA ALA A 222 6.38 -32.26 21.40
C ALA A 222 5.27 -31.94 20.36
N CYS A 223 5.15 -30.68 19.94
CA CYS A 223 4.04 -30.16 19.14
C CYS A 223 2.66 -30.44 19.77
N GLN A 224 2.57 -30.35 21.11
CA GLN A 224 1.38 -30.72 21.88
C GLN A 224 0.67 -29.50 22.47
N LYS A 225 -0.65 -29.61 22.61
CA LYS A 225 -1.49 -28.63 23.33
C LYS A 225 -1.39 -28.93 24.83
N LEU A 226 -1.02 -27.94 25.64
CA LEU A 226 -0.91 -28.12 27.09
C LEU A 226 -2.20 -27.72 27.80
N MET A 227 -2.62 -26.45 27.64
CA MET A 227 -3.75 -25.91 28.39
C MET A 227 -4.38 -24.69 27.70
N LYS A 228 -5.48 -24.20 28.29
CA LYS A 228 -6.20 -22.98 27.89
C LYS A 228 -6.41 -22.08 29.09
N LEU A 229 -6.00 -20.83 29.00
CA LEU A 229 -6.19 -19.84 30.05
C LEU A 229 -7.36 -18.92 29.68
N ARG A 230 -8.45 -19.01 30.45
CA ARG A 230 -9.68 -18.24 30.22
C ARG A 230 -9.76 -17.09 31.22
N GLY A 231 -10.16 -15.91 30.74
CA GLY A 231 -10.44 -14.78 31.63
C GLY A 231 -10.48 -13.41 30.95
N HIS A 232 -9.88 -13.26 29.76
CA HIS A 232 -10.11 -12.06 28.94
C HIS A 232 -11.50 -12.09 28.30
N THR A 233 -12.05 -10.91 28.05
CA THR A 233 -13.39 -10.73 27.47
C THR A 233 -13.36 -10.24 26.02
N ASP A 234 -12.16 -9.98 25.49
CA ASP A 234 -11.92 -9.53 24.12
C ASP A 234 -10.56 -10.06 23.59
N ASN A 235 -10.20 -9.66 22.37
CA ASN A 235 -9.01 -10.10 21.64
C ASN A 235 -7.71 -9.80 22.42
N VAL A 236 -6.88 -10.83 22.57
CA VAL A 236 -5.57 -10.76 23.25
C VAL A 236 -4.49 -10.32 22.25
N LYS A 237 -4.00 -9.09 22.39
CA LYS A 237 -3.12 -8.42 21.42
C LYS A 237 -1.65 -8.40 21.78
N ALA A 238 -1.29 -8.65 23.03
CA ALA A 238 0.09 -8.87 23.43
C ALA A 238 0.18 -9.91 24.55
N VAL A 239 1.25 -10.70 24.51
CA VAL A 239 1.59 -11.69 25.52
C VAL A 239 3.09 -11.64 25.72
N VAL A 240 3.54 -11.77 26.96
CA VAL A 240 4.95 -11.93 27.34
C VAL A 240 5.07 -13.08 28.33
N VAL A 241 6.17 -13.83 28.27
CA VAL A 241 6.42 -15.00 29.11
C VAL A 241 7.71 -14.76 29.88
N ASN A 242 7.74 -15.15 31.16
CA ASN A 242 8.96 -15.09 31.96
C ASN A 242 10.00 -16.14 31.51
N ARG A 243 11.22 -16.02 32.02
CA ARG A 243 12.37 -16.80 31.52
C ARG A 243 12.18 -18.33 31.68
N ASP A 244 11.68 -18.77 32.81
CA ASP A 244 11.47 -20.18 33.14
C ASP A 244 10.19 -20.76 32.50
N GLY A 245 9.30 -19.92 31.95
CA GLY A 245 8.05 -20.34 31.35
C GLY A 245 6.99 -20.74 32.37
N THR A 246 7.08 -20.24 33.62
CA THR A 246 6.12 -20.54 34.69
C THR A 246 5.00 -19.51 34.82
N GLN A 247 5.21 -18.28 34.32
CA GLN A 247 4.25 -17.19 34.35
C GLN A 247 4.18 -16.46 33.00
N CYS A 248 3.02 -15.88 32.71
CA CYS A 248 2.89 -14.96 31.58
C CYS A 248 2.03 -13.76 31.95
N ILE A 249 2.23 -12.66 31.22
CA ILE A 249 1.38 -11.47 31.28
C ILE A 249 0.74 -11.28 29.91
N SER A 250 -0.55 -10.97 29.88
CA SER A 250 -1.30 -10.74 28.65
C SER A 250 -2.08 -9.43 28.69
N ALA A 251 -2.21 -8.81 27.53
CA ALA A 251 -2.92 -7.57 27.30
C ALA A 251 -4.00 -7.76 26.24
N SER A 252 -5.16 -7.15 26.47
CA SER A 252 -6.34 -7.40 25.68
C SER A 252 -7.04 -6.11 25.25
N SER A 253 -7.87 -6.26 24.23
CA SER A 253 -8.74 -5.20 23.73
C SER A 253 -9.82 -4.81 24.75
N ASP A 254 -10.03 -5.62 25.79
CA ASP A 254 -10.89 -5.35 26.95
C ASP A 254 -10.34 -4.33 27.96
N GLY A 255 -9.15 -3.77 27.70
CA GLY A 255 -8.50 -2.77 28.54
C GLY A 255 -7.77 -3.32 29.76
N ALA A 256 -7.79 -4.64 29.98
CA ALA A 256 -7.11 -5.28 31.09
C ALA A 256 -5.74 -5.84 30.68
N ILE A 257 -4.81 -5.78 31.64
CA ILE A 257 -3.62 -6.65 31.67
C ILE A 257 -3.82 -7.71 32.75
N LYS A 258 -3.39 -8.95 32.49
CA LYS A 258 -3.56 -10.09 33.40
C LYS A 258 -2.25 -10.83 33.59
N LEU A 259 -1.96 -11.17 34.84
CA LEU A 259 -0.85 -12.03 35.25
C LEU A 259 -1.37 -13.46 35.46
N TRP A 260 -0.69 -14.45 34.87
CA TRP A 260 -1.10 -15.85 34.90
C TRP A 260 -0.02 -16.75 35.46
N SER A 261 -0.44 -17.77 36.21
CA SER A 261 0.39 -18.91 36.57
C SER A 261 0.14 -20.03 35.58
N ILE A 262 1.17 -20.45 34.84
CA ILE A 262 1.07 -21.56 33.90
C ILE A 262 0.98 -22.89 34.67
N GLY A 263 1.71 -23.03 35.77
CA GLY A 263 1.65 -24.24 36.61
C GLY A 263 0.30 -24.44 37.30
N GLN A 264 -0.33 -23.35 37.79
CA GLN A 264 -1.66 -23.42 38.41
C GLN A 264 -2.81 -23.27 37.41
N GLN A 265 -2.51 -22.97 36.13
CA GLN A 265 -3.47 -22.82 35.04
C GLN A 265 -4.56 -21.77 35.32
N CYS A 266 -4.21 -20.69 36.02
CA CYS A 266 -5.16 -19.68 36.48
C CYS A 266 -4.63 -18.24 36.32
N CYS A 267 -5.56 -17.29 36.31
CA CYS A 267 -5.26 -15.87 36.41
C CYS A 267 -4.93 -15.55 37.88
N ILE A 268 -3.72 -15.06 38.15
CA ILE A 268 -3.29 -14.62 39.49
C ILE A 268 -3.88 -13.25 39.82
N SER A 269 -3.72 -12.29 38.91
CA SER A 269 -4.19 -10.91 39.09
C SER A 269 -4.62 -10.30 37.77
N SER A 270 -5.49 -9.29 37.86
CA SER A 270 -6.03 -8.54 36.73
C SER A 270 -6.03 -7.06 37.06
N LEU A 271 -5.41 -6.25 36.20
CA LEU A 271 -5.32 -4.80 36.37
C LEU A 271 -5.97 -4.10 35.17
N LYS A 272 -6.77 -3.07 35.44
CA LYS A 272 -7.40 -2.20 34.45
C LYS A 272 -6.97 -0.76 34.69
N CYS A 273 -5.78 -0.40 34.21
CA CYS A 273 -5.26 0.97 34.24
C CYS A 273 -5.55 1.75 32.95
N HIS A 274 -5.79 1.06 31.84
CA HIS A 274 -6.06 1.67 30.54
C HIS A 274 -7.55 1.98 30.34
N SER A 275 -7.84 3.12 29.71
CA SER A 275 -9.21 3.51 29.33
C SER A 275 -9.65 2.91 27.99
N GLY A 276 -8.70 2.33 27.23
CA GLY A 276 -8.96 1.67 25.95
C GLY A 276 -8.20 0.35 25.81
N SER A 277 -8.30 -0.25 24.62
CA SER A 277 -7.64 -1.51 24.30
C SER A 277 -6.11 -1.45 24.47
N VAL A 278 -5.53 -2.46 25.14
CA VAL A 278 -4.07 -2.56 25.34
C VAL A 278 -3.46 -3.43 24.25
N TRP A 279 -2.43 -2.93 23.57
CA TRP A 279 -1.87 -3.56 22.37
C TRP A 279 -0.39 -3.96 22.50
N ALA A 280 0.36 -3.27 23.35
CA ALA A 280 1.78 -3.50 23.56
C ALA A 280 2.06 -3.87 25.02
N LEU A 281 2.94 -4.86 25.20
CA LEU A 281 3.56 -5.18 26.47
C LEU A 281 5.07 -5.27 26.28
N GLN A 282 5.81 -4.82 27.28
CA GLN A 282 7.26 -5.02 27.36
C GLN A 282 7.64 -5.26 28.82
N VAL A 283 8.53 -6.22 29.08
CA VAL A 283 9.03 -6.53 30.43
C VAL A 283 10.53 -6.30 30.50
N ASP A 284 11.01 -6.00 31.71
CA ASP A 284 12.44 -5.97 32.00
C ASP A 284 13.02 -7.40 32.06
N SER A 285 14.36 -7.52 32.03
CA SER A 285 15.03 -8.82 32.01
C SER A 285 14.75 -9.68 33.24
N ASN A 286 14.37 -9.05 34.37
CA ASN A 286 14.10 -9.71 35.63
C ASN A 286 12.61 -10.04 35.82
N PHE A 287 11.75 -9.69 34.85
CA PHE A 287 10.29 -9.86 34.96
C PHE A 287 9.72 -9.19 36.22
N SER A 288 10.34 -8.10 36.65
CA SER A 288 9.98 -7.33 37.85
C SER A 288 8.98 -6.22 37.52
N TYR A 289 9.04 -5.67 36.30
CA TYR A 289 8.13 -4.64 35.83
C TYR A 289 7.60 -4.97 34.44
N VAL A 290 6.33 -4.62 34.23
CA VAL A 290 5.69 -4.62 32.90
C VAL A 290 5.32 -3.21 32.50
N TYR A 291 5.62 -2.87 31.26
CA TYR A 291 5.22 -1.64 30.59
C TYR A 291 4.09 -1.98 29.62
N SER A 292 2.98 -1.26 29.72
CA SER A 292 1.79 -1.48 28.88
C SER A 292 1.38 -0.21 28.15
N GLY A 293 0.94 -0.37 26.90
CA GLY A 293 0.49 0.73 26.04
C GLY A 293 -0.56 0.29 25.03
N GLY A 294 -1.39 1.22 24.56
CA GLY A 294 -2.40 0.88 23.55
C GLY A 294 -3.19 2.07 23.00
N ARG A 295 -4.50 1.85 22.85
CA ARG A 295 -5.44 2.75 22.15
C ARG A 295 -5.52 4.15 22.78
N ASP A 296 -5.40 4.22 24.09
CA ASP A 296 -5.50 5.45 24.88
C ASP A 296 -4.23 6.30 24.86
N LYS A 297 -3.18 5.85 24.15
CA LYS A 297 -1.87 6.51 24.00
C LYS A 297 -1.05 6.59 25.30
N GLN A 298 -1.58 6.12 26.41
CA GLN A 298 -0.92 6.15 27.70
C GLN A 298 0.04 4.97 27.81
N VAL A 299 1.20 5.18 28.44
CA VAL A 299 2.13 4.11 28.78
C VAL A 299 2.27 4.02 30.28
N PHE A 300 1.88 2.87 30.83
CA PHE A 300 1.96 2.58 32.25
C PHE A 300 3.12 1.65 32.57
N ARG A 301 3.66 1.76 33.78
CA ARG A 301 4.56 0.79 34.40
C ARG A 301 3.84 0.14 35.58
N THR A 302 3.89 -1.18 35.67
CA THR A 302 3.26 -1.96 36.75
C THR A 302 4.31 -2.92 37.33
N ALA A 303 4.44 -2.94 38.65
CA ALA A 303 5.29 -3.91 39.32
C ALA A 303 4.63 -5.30 39.31
N VAL A 304 5.38 -6.34 38.95
CA VAL A 304 4.83 -7.71 38.82
C VAL A 304 4.52 -8.31 40.20
N ASN A 305 5.30 -7.95 41.22
CA ASN A 305 5.06 -8.36 42.61
C ASN A 305 3.88 -7.62 43.27
N ASP A 306 3.54 -6.41 42.82
CA ASP A 306 2.39 -5.63 43.24
C ASP A 306 1.49 -5.27 42.05
N PHE A 307 0.82 -6.28 41.51
CA PHE A 307 0.00 -6.20 40.31
C PHE A 307 -1.40 -5.59 40.59
N LYS A 308 -1.45 -4.50 41.35
CA LYS A 308 -2.67 -3.77 41.74
C LYS A 308 -2.63 -2.30 41.38
N THR A 309 -1.45 -1.71 41.31
CA THR A 309 -1.23 -0.29 41.00
C THR A 309 -0.36 -0.16 39.76
N ALA A 310 -0.65 0.85 38.95
CA ALA A 310 0.15 1.22 37.80
C ALA A 310 0.56 2.69 37.91
N GLU A 311 1.75 3.01 37.41
CA GLU A 311 2.30 4.35 37.35
C GLU A 311 2.23 4.84 35.90
N LEU A 312 1.66 6.03 35.67
CA LEU A 312 1.61 6.62 34.34
C LEU A 312 2.97 7.22 34.00
N MET A 313 3.68 6.61 33.05
CA MET A 313 5.05 7.00 32.70
C MET A 313 5.05 8.19 31.74
N PHE A 314 4.35 8.08 30.61
CA PHE A 314 4.25 9.11 29.58
C PHE A 314 3.01 8.89 28.71
N ILE A 315 2.69 9.88 27.89
CA ILE A 315 1.58 9.84 26.94
C ILE A 315 2.13 10.12 25.54
N GLU A 316 1.83 9.24 24.60
CA GLU A 316 2.17 9.41 23.18
C GLU A 316 1.16 10.30 22.43
N ASP A 317 1.55 10.78 21.25
CA ASP A 317 0.67 11.58 20.38
C ASP A 317 -0.31 10.72 19.56
N ALA A 318 0.00 9.43 19.39
CA ALA A 318 -0.85 8.46 18.72
C ALA A 318 -0.90 7.12 19.49
N PRO A 319 -1.90 6.26 19.21
CA PRO A 319 -2.03 4.98 19.88
C PRO A 319 -0.79 4.09 19.76
N VAL A 320 -0.36 3.50 20.87
CA VAL A 320 0.90 2.76 21.00
C VAL A 320 0.76 1.36 20.40
N GLN A 321 1.65 1.02 19.47
CA GLN A 321 1.69 -0.26 18.77
C GLN A 321 2.74 -1.21 19.35
N ARG A 322 3.92 -0.67 19.71
CA ARG A 322 5.02 -1.47 20.27
C ARG A 322 5.85 -0.65 21.23
N LEU A 323 6.37 -1.34 22.24
CA LEU A 323 7.34 -0.83 23.19
C LEU A 323 8.60 -1.72 23.14
N GLN A 324 9.78 -1.13 23.23
CA GLN A 324 11.05 -1.86 23.20
C GLN A 324 12.07 -1.23 24.15
N LEU A 325 12.46 -1.98 25.19
CA LEU A 325 13.55 -1.57 26.09
C LEU A 325 14.91 -1.72 25.41
N THR A 326 15.86 -0.88 25.82
CA THR A 326 17.22 -0.83 25.23
C THR A 326 18.24 -1.70 25.96
N ASP A 327 18.15 -1.83 27.27
CA ASP A 327 19.14 -2.56 28.07
C ASP A 327 18.51 -3.29 29.25
N SER A 328 19.29 -4.15 29.89
CA SER A 328 18.91 -4.81 31.15
C SER A 328 18.69 -3.81 32.28
N GLU A 329 19.34 -2.64 32.21
CA GLU A 329 19.17 -1.56 33.18
C GLU A 329 17.82 -0.82 32.98
N SER A 330 17.06 -1.12 31.92
CA SER A 330 15.76 -0.53 31.61
C SER A 330 15.77 1.00 31.63
N ARG A 331 16.84 1.63 31.13
CA ARG A 331 16.99 3.10 31.20
C ARG A 331 16.22 3.85 30.14
N PHE A 332 16.03 3.23 28.98
CA PHE A 332 15.30 3.84 27.88
C PHE A 332 14.33 2.85 27.27
N ILE A 333 13.17 3.37 26.88
CA ILE A 333 12.15 2.65 26.13
C ILE A 333 11.86 3.38 24.82
N TRP A 334 11.90 2.63 23.73
CA TRP A 334 11.42 3.10 22.43
C TRP A 334 9.94 2.78 22.30
N ALA A 335 9.18 3.74 21.77
CA ALA A 335 7.76 3.61 21.50
C ALA A 335 7.50 3.83 20.01
N ALA A 336 6.76 2.89 19.42
CA ALA A 336 6.21 2.96 18.07
C ALA A 336 4.69 3.08 18.15
N THR A 337 4.11 3.91 17.29
CA THR A 337 2.68 4.25 17.30
C THR A 337 2.07 4.11 15.90
N TRP A 338 0.81 4.52 15.74
CA TRP A 338 0.18 4.68 14.43
C TRP A 338 0.74 5.85 13.60
N ASN A 339 1.55 6.72 14.20
CA ASN A 339 2.33 7.71 13.48
C ASN A 339 3.60 7.09 12.90
N SER A 340 4.17 7.75 11.90
CA SER A 340 5.41 7.32 11.26
C SER A 340 6.68 7.65 12.05
N SER A 341 6.57 8.49 13.09
CA SER A 341 7.68 8.80 13.99
C SER A 341 7.90 7.70 15.04
N ILE A 342 9.13 7.60 15.52
CA ILE A 342 9.51 6.69 16.62
C ILE A 342 10.17 7.52 17.71
N LYS A 343 9.75 7.36 18.96
CA LYS A 343 10.28 8.15 20.07
C LYS A 343 10.96 7.28 21.09
N ARG A 344 12.00 7.83 21.72
CA ARG A 344 12.66 7.24 22.88
C ARG A 344 12.35 8.08 24.11
N TRP A 345 12.09 7.37 25.20
CA TRP A 345 11.73 7.95 26.48
C TRP A 345 12.76 7.50 27.52
N SER A 346 13.32 8.46 28.27
CA SER A 346 14.23 8.19 29.38
C SER A 346 13.42 7.79 30.60
N LEU A 347 13.53 6.53 31.02
CA LEU A 347 12.85 6.01 32.19
C LEU A 347 13.50 6.53 33.48
N LEU A 348 12.66 6.74 34.49
CA LEU A 348 13.07 7.19 35.81
C LEU A 348 13.36 5.98 36.71
N SER A 349 14.31 6.13 37.63
CA SER A 349 14.52 5.15 38.71
C SER A 349 13.38 5.19 39.73
N ASP A 350 13.20 4.11 40.50
CA ASP A 350 12.14 4.01 41.52
C ASP A 350 12.21 5.14 42.56
N ALA A 351 13.43 5.57 42.92
CA ALA A 351 13.67 6.69 43.82
C ALA A 351 13.17 8.04 43.25
N GLN A 352 13.21 8.21 41.94
CA GLN A 352 12.74 9.43 41.28
C GLN A 352 11.22 9.46 41.10
N ILE A 353 10.62 8.28 40.87
CA ILE A 353 9.15 8.18 40.73
C ILE A 353 8.46 8.43 42.07
N SER A 354 8.97 7.83 43.15
CA SER A 354 8.43 8.01 44.51
C SER A 354 8.50 9.47 45.00
N PHE A 355 9.49 10.25 44.57
CA PHE A 355 9.60 11.69 44.91
C PHE A 355 8.69 12.59 44.06
N GLY A 356 8.27 12.12 42.88
CA GLY A 356 7.51 12.87 41.88
C GLY A 356 5.99 12.79 42.04
N MET A 357 5.46 11.89 42.89
CA MET A 357 4.03 11.77 43.16
C MET A 357 3.51 12.93 44.01
N LYS A 358 3.37 14.11 43.42
CA LYS A 358 2.47 15.15 43.93
C LYS A 358 1.08 14.84 43.40
N SER A 359 0.21 14.32 44.26
CA SER A 359 -1.20 14.16 43.94
C SER A 359 -1.83 15.54 43.73
N ASP A 360 -2.19 15.89 42.50
CA ASP A 360 -3.11 16.99 42.28
C ASP A 360 -4.47 16.63 42.88
N GLN A 361 -5.13 17.62 43.49
CA GLN A 361 -6.33 17.48 44.32
C GLN A 361 -7.58 16.95 43.55
N CYS A 362 -7.42 16.51 42.30
CA CYS A 362 -8.51 16.12 41.39
C CYS A 362 -8.51 14.62 41.00
N GLY A 363 -7.58 13.79 41.51
CA GLY A 363 -7.60 12.35 41.25
C GLY A 363 -7.20 11.92 39.83
N GLU A 364 -6.74 12.84 38.98
CA GLU A 364 -6.16 12.53 37.67
C GLU A 364 -4.70 12.06 37.81
N MET A 365 -4.33 10.99 37.10
CA MET A 365 -2.94 10.52 37.06
C MET A 365 -2.10 11.43 36.16
N VAL A 366 -1.04 12.02 36.71
CA VAL A 366 -0.11 12.88 35.98
C VAL A 366 1.06 12.04 35.44
N PRO A 367 1.48 12.21 34.17
CA PRO A 367 2.60 11.46 33.63
C PRO A 367 3.93 11.85 34.27
N CYS A 368 4.78 10.85 34.55
CA CYS A 368 6.10 11.06 35.15
C CYS A 368 7.11 11.73 34.20
N ILE A 369 6.93 11.58 32.88
CA ILE A 369 7.82 12.06 31.83
C ILE A 369 6.96 12.81 30.79
N HIS A 370 7.35 14.06 30.50
CA HIS A 370 6.57 14.95 29.63
C HIS A 370 7.11 15.08 28.20
N GLU A 371 8.41 14.81 27.97
CA GLU A 371 9.02 14.91 26.65
C GLU A 371 9.93 13.70 26.34
N PRO A 372 9.98 13.24 25.08
CA PRO A 372 10.93 12.21 24.66
C PRO A 372 12.35 12.78 24.59
N ASP A 373 13.37 11.93 24.79
CA ASP A 373 14.77 12.36 24.70
C ASP A 373 15.29 12.35 23.25
N ILE A 374 14.76 11.47 22.41
CA ILE A 374 15.05 11.37 20.97
C ILE A 374 13.75 11.13 20.20
N THR A 375 13.60 11.83 19.07
CA THR A 375 12.57 11.56 18.08
C THR A 375 13.22 11.23 16.73
N ILE A 376 12.96 10.02 16.22
CA ILE A 376 13.18 9.66 14.83
C ILE A 376 11.99 10.19 14.04
N PRO A 377 12.18 11.11 13.08
CA PRO A 377 11.10 11.70 12.33
C PRO A 377 10.48 10.68 11.35
N GLY A 378 9.17 10.81 11.15
CA GLY A 378 8.43 10.12 10.10
C GLY A 378 8.16 11.04 8.91
N ALA A 379 7.91 10.46 7.75
CA ALA A 379 7.41 11.15 6.57
C ALA A 379 5.87 11.13 6.54
N ALA A 380 5.29 12.06 5.77
CA ALA A 380 3.86 12.15 5.57
C ALA A 380 3.31 10.94 4.80
N SER A 381 2.19 10.40 5.30
CA SER A 381 1.44 9.32 4.66
C SER A 381 0.39 9.90 3.75
N ILE A 382 0.26 9.42 2.52
CA ILE A 382 -0.91 9.71 1.69
C ILE A 382 -2.14 9.05 2.34
N ARG A 383 -3.22 9.82 2.57
CA ARG A 383 -4.44 9.34 3.24
C ARG A 383 -5.67 9.40 2.36
N GLN A 384 -5.70 10.33 1.41
CA GLN A 384 -6.82 10.50 0.48
C GLN A 384 -6.30 10.58 -0.95
N HIS A 385 -7.10 10.10 -1.89
CA HIS A 385 -6.83 10.23 -3.31
C HIS A 385 -8.12 10.42 -4.09
N VAL A 386 -8.04 11.11 -5.23
CA VAL A 386 -9.09 11.20 -6.24
C VAL A 386 -8.45 10.99 -7.61
N VAL A 387 -8.92 9.98 -8.33
CA VAL A 387 -8.54 9.76 -9.73
C VAL A 387 -9.35 10.71 -10.60
N LEU A 388 -8.67 11.59 -11.34
CA LEU A 388 -9.34 12.55 -12.23
C LEU A 388 -10.03 11.83 -13.40
N ASN A 389 -10.93 12.55 -14.06
CA ASN A 389 -11.79 12.01 -15.11
C ASN A 389 -11.03 11.59 -16.39
N ASP A 390 -9.81 12.10 -16.58
CA ASP A 390 -8.91 11.67 -17.66
C ASP A 390 -8.28 10.29 -17.40
N LYS A 391 -8.53 9.70 -16.23
CA LYS A 391 -7.97 8.41 -15.77
C LYS A 391 -6.47 8.31 -16.01
N ARG A 392 -5.76 9.40 -15.77
CA ARG A 392 -4.30 9.46 -15.83
C ARG A 392 -3.73 10.17 -14.61
N HIS A 393 -4.37 11.24 -14.19
CA HIS A 393 -3.91 12.02 -13.06
C HIS A 393 -4.62 11.64 -11.77
N ILE A 394 -3.88 11.66 -10.68
CA ILE A 394 -4.39 11.45 -9.32
C ILE A 394 -4.07 12.70 -8.51
N VAL A 395 -5.06 13.23 -7.79
CA VAL A 395 -4.83 14.23 -6.75
C VAL A 395 -4.83 13.50 -5.40
N THR A 396 -3.87 13.78 -4.54
CA THR A 396 -3.77 13.17 -3.21
C THR A 396 -3.70 14.21 -2.12
N LYS A 397 -4.09 13.82 -0.90
CA LYS A 397 -3.85 14.57 0.33
C LYS A 397 -3.15 13.69 1.38
N ASP A 398 -2.09 14.22 2.00
CA ASP A 398 -1.29 13.51 3.01
C ASP A 398 -1.67 13.87 4.45
N THR A 399 -0.96 13.28 5.43
CA THR A 399 -1.17 13.53 6.88
C THR A 399 -0.80 14.93 7.33
N ASP A 400 -0.04 15.67 6.53
CA ASP A 400 0.40 17.03 6.82
C ASP A 400 -0.51 18.06 6.11
N ASP A 401 -1.64 17.58 5.58
CA ASP A 401 -2.63 18.29 4.78
C ASP A 401 -2.09 18.84 3.44
N ASN A 402 -0.95 18.35 2.95
CA ASN A 402 -0.44 18.76 1.64
C ASN A 402 -1.17 18.02 0.52
N VAL A 403 -1.53 18.77 -0.52
CA VAL A 403 -2.14 18.29 -1.75
C VAL A 403 -1.11 18.24 -2.87
N ALA A 404 -1.08 17.14 -3.60
CA ALA A 404 -0.19 16.92 -4.74
C ALA A 404 -0.91 16.23 -5.89
N MET A 405 -0.46 16.47 -7.12
CA MET A 405 -0.94 15.80 -8.32
C MET A 405 0.12 14.88 -8.91
N TRP A 406 -0.30 13.71 -9.39
CA TRP A 406 0.55 12.62 -9.87
C TRP A 406 0.13 12.19 -11.27
N ASP A 407 1.08 11.76 -12.10
CA ASP A 407 0.82 11.19 -13.42
C ASP A 407 1.11 9.69 -13.37
N VAL A 408 0.05 8.88 -13.44
CA VAL A 408 0.12 7.41 -13.34
C VAL A 408 0.93 6.82 -14.47
N LEU A 409 0.78 7.35 -15.68
CA LEU A 409 1.49 6.86 -16.87
C LEU A 409 2.99 7.14 -16.79
N LYS A 410 3.41 8.20 -16.11
CA LYS A 410 4.82 8.53 -15.87
C LYS A 410 5.35 7.99 -14.54
N GLY A 411 4.50 7.38 -13.71
CA GLY A 411 4.85 6.86 -12.39
C GLY A 411 5.54 7.89 -11.48
N ARG A 412 5.13 9.17 -11.52
CA ARG A 412 5.78 10.25 -10.75
C ARG A 412 4.84 11.38 -10.34
N LYS A 413 5.25 12.14 -9.33
CA LYS A 413 4.61 13.40 -8.95
C LYS A 413 4.79 14.45 -10.06
N VAL A 414 3.75 15.22 -10.35
CA VAL A 414 3.74 16.30 -11.36
C VAL A 414 3.89 17.66 -10.69
N CYS A 415 3.10 17.93 -9.65
CA CYS A 415 3.14 19.19 -8.93
C CYS A 415 2.68 19.03 -7.48
N ASP A 416 3.24 19.89 -6.62
CA ASP A 416 2.83 20.08 -5.24
C ASP A 416 1.99 21.36 -5.14
N HIS A 417 0.81 21.27 -4.54
CA HIS A 417 -0.09 22.40 -4.29
C HIS A 417 -0.05 22.88 -2.83
N GLY A 418 0.80 22.29 -2.00
CA GLY A 418 0.88 22.58 -0.56
C GLY A 418 -0.47 22.37 0.13
N LYS A 419 -0.81 23.17 1.12
CA LYS A 419 -2.05 23.03 1.92
C LYS A 419 -3.31 23.59 1.24
N ARG A 420 -3.33 23.66 -0.09
CA ARG A 420 -4.51 24.14 -0.84
C ARG A 420 -5.67 23.14 -0.69
N PRO A 421 -6.94 23.59 -0.63
CA PRO A 421 -8.09 22.67 -0.59
C PRO A 421 -8.10 21.70 -1.78
N MET A 422 -8.28 20.41 -1.50
CA MET A 422 -8.21 19.35 -2.50
C MET A 422 -9.30 19.50 -3.57
N GLU A 423 -10.49 19.94 -3.17
CA GLU A 423 -11.66 20.13 -4.04
C GLU A 423 -11.42 21.22 -5.09
N GLU A 424 -10.69 22.28 -4.75
CA GLU A 424 -10.32 23.34 -5.70
C GLU A 424 -9.32 22.82 -6.73
N VAL A 425 -8.31 22.07 -6.29
CA VAL A 425 -7.32 21.46 -7.19
C VAL A 425 -8.02 20.50 -8.16
N ILE A 426 -8.95 19.68 -7.68
CA ILE A 426 -9.76 18.79 -8.53
C ILE A 426 -10.55 19.59 -9.57
N LYS A 427 -11.18 20.70 -9.17
CA LYS A 427 -11.98 21.54 -10.06
C LYS A 427 -11.13 22.21 -11.14
N ASP A 428 -9.95 22.73 -10.78
CA ASP A 428 -9.03 23.39 -11.71
C ASP A 428 -8.49 22.45 -12.78
N HIS A 429 -8.35 21.16 -12.42
CA HIS A 429 -7.84 20.12 -13.32
C HIS A 429 -8.94 19.25 -13.95
N PHE A 430 -10.22 19.58 -13.73
CA PHE A 430 -11.33 18.87 -14.34
C PHE A 430 -11.36 19.09 -15.85
N LYS A 431 -11.45 17.98 -16.60
CA LYS A 431 -11.67 18.01 -18.05
C LYS A 431 -13.06 17.46 -18.36
N LYS A 432 -13.75 17.92 -19.38
CA LYS A 432 -15.04 17.33 -19.77
C LYS A 432 -14.85 16.13 -20.72
N VAL A 433 -14.18 15.09 -20.23
CA VAL A 433 -13.85 13.86 -20.99
C VAL A 433 -14.18 12.64 -20.15
N PHE A 434 -14.73 11.59 -20.77
CA PHE A 434 -14.94 10.30 -20.13
C PHE A 434 -13.92 9.27 -20.61
N VAL A 435 -13.07 8.81 -19.70
CA VAL A 435 -12.17 7.66 -19.92
C VAL A 435 -12.60 6.52 -18.98
N PRO A 436 -12.75 5.27 -19.47
CA PRO A 436 -13.02 4.11 -18.62
C PRO A 436 -11.91 3.89 -17.58
N SER A 437 -12.29 3.36 -16.41
CA SER A 437 -11.30 2.97 -15.39
C SER A 437 -10.48 1.77 -15.89
N TRP A 438 -9.17 1.80 -15.64
CA TRP A 438 -8.23 0.78 -16.12
C TRP A 438 -7.13 0.45 -15.09
N PHE A 439 -7.22 1.03 -13.89
CA PHE A 439 -6.37 0.71 -12.75
C PHE A 439 -7.13 0.99 -11.45
N THR A 440 -6.61 0.45 -10.36
CA THR A 440 -7.05 0.75 -9.00
C THR A 440 -5.90 1.34 -8.19
N VAL A 441 -6.24 2.14 -7.18
CA VAL A 441 -5.27 2.81 -6.30
C VAL A 441 -5.45 2.27 -4.90
N ASP A 442 -4.33 1.91 -4.26
CA ASP A 442 -4.27 1.51 -2.87
C ASP A 442 -3.27 2.39 -2.11
N LEU A 443 -3.62 2.72 -0.86
CA LEU A 443 -2.88 3.62 0.02
C LEU A 443 -2.41 2.93 1.31
N LYS A 444 -2.49 1.59 1.40
CA LYS A 444 -2.19 0.85 2.64
C LYS A 444 -0.80 1.16 3.20
N SER A 445 0.18 1.39 2.33
CA SER A 445 1.56 1.70 2.71
C SER A 445 1.83 3.17 3.02
N GLY A 446 0.84 4.04 2.83
CA GLY A 446 1.02 5.50 2.83
C GLY A 446 1.66 6.04 1.55
N MET A 447 1.93 5.19 0.56
CA MET A 447 2.38 5.54 -0.79
C MET A 447 1.31 5.17 -1.82
N LEU A 448 1.41 5.73 -3.02
CA LEU A 448 0.53 5.38 -4.13
C LEU A 448 0.94 4.04 -4.74
N GLN A 449 0.17 2.99 -4.47
CA GLN A 449 0.27 1.73 -5.19
C GLN A 449 -0.81 1.66 -6.26
N ILE A 450 -0.40 1.37 -7.50
CA ILE A 450 -1.30 1.21 -8.63
C ILE A 450 -1.38 -0.27 -8.97
N THR A 451 -2.59 -0.81 -9.06
CA THR A 451 -2.85 -2.22 -9.37
C THR A 451 -3.60 -2.34 -10.69
N LEU A 452 -3.13 -3.25 -11.53
CA LEU A 452 -3.56 -3.49 -12.90
C LEU A 452 -4.19 -4.89 -12.99
N ASP A 453 -5.43 -4.96 -13.51
CA ASP A 453 -6.19 -6.20 -13.65
C ASP A 453 -6.61 -6.44 -15.10
N GLU A 454 -6.50 -7.70 -15.55
CA GLU A 454 -6.79 -8.09 -16.94
C GLU A 454 -8.20 -7.67 -17.41
N SER A 455 -9.18 -7.61 -16.51
CA SER A 455 -10.58 -7.38 -16.87
C SER A 455 -10.87 -5.99 -17.44
N ASP A 456 -10.18 -4.94 -16.98
CA ASP A 456 -10.45 -3.55 -17.35
C ASP A 456 -9.20 -2.77 -17.83
N PHE A 457 -8.00 -3.35 -17.70
CA PHE A 457 -6.73 -2.66 -17.97
C PHE A 457 -6.60 -2.05 -19.36
N PHE A 458 -7.19 -2.67 -20.38
CA PHE A 458 -7.11 -2.19 -21.77
C PHE A 458 -8.29 -1.32 -22.20
N SER A 459 -9.18 -0.93 -21.29
CA SER A 459 -10.38 -0.15 -21.62
C SER A 459 -10.09 1.32 -21.98
N ALA A 460 -8.98 1.88 -21.52
CA ALA A 460 -8.64 3.29 -21.68
C ALA A 460 -7.96 3.59 -23.02
N TRP A 461 -8.78 3.66 -24.08
CA TRP A 461 -8.38 4.25 -25.35
C TRP A 461 -8.64 5.76 -25.39
N VAL A 462 -7.70 6.54 -25.93
CA VAL A 462 -7.82 8.00 -26.03
C VAL A 462 -7.21 8.50 -27.34
N SER A 463 -7.56 9.71 -27.77
CA SER A 463 -6.85 10.36 -28.88
C SER A 463 -5.44 10.77 -28.44
N ALA A 464 -4.50 10.78 -29.38
CA ALA A 464 -3.14 11.27 -29.14
C ALA A 464 -3.14 12.72 -28.63
N LYS A 465 -4.01 13.56 -29.18
CA LYS A 465 -4.22 14.96 -28.76
C LYS A 465 -4.63 15.06 -27.28
N ASP A 466 -5.64 14.30 -26.84
CA ASP A 466 -6.13 14.33 -25.45
C ASP A 466 -5.11 13.76 -24.46
N ALA A 467 -4.29 12.81 -24.93
CA ALA A 467 -3.18 12.26 -24.17
C ALA A 467 -1.96 13.20 -24.07
N GLY A 468 -1.99 14.37 -24.73
CA GLY A 468 -0.93 15.37 -24.69
C GLY A 468 0.19 15.14 -25.72
N PHE A 469 -0.11 14.50 -26.85
CA PHE A 469 0.81 14.30 -27.99
C PHE A 469 0.34 15.14 -29.19
N PRO A 470 0.84 16.39 -29.35
CA PRO A 470 0.29 17.37 -30.30
C PRO A 470 0.72 17.17 -31.77
N ASN A 471 1.69 16.31 -32.08
CA ASN A 471 2.31 16.21 -33.42
C ASN A 471 1.73 15.11 -34.33
N SER A 472 0.65 14.43 -33.96
CA SER A 472 0.03 13.43 -34.83
C SER A 472 -0.87 14.11 -35.88
N GLN A 473 -0.46 14.08 -37.16
CA GLN A 473 -1.26 14.62 -38.27
C GLN A 473 -2.62 13.91 -38.48
N ASN A 474 -2.82 12.76 -37.81
CA ASN A 474 -4.04 11.95 -37.85
C ASN A 474 -4.66 11.82 -36.44
N ASP A 475 -5.97 11.49 -36.37
CA ASP A 475 -6.72 11.13 -35.15
C ASP A 475 -6.25 9.77 -34.59
N THR A 476 -4.95 9.64 -34.34
CA THR A 476 -4.31 8.43 -33.87
C THR A 476 -4.80 8.10 -32.47
N LYS A 477 -5.25 6.86 -32.29
CA LYS A 477 -5.75 6.36 -31.01
C LYS A 477 -4.65 5.64 -30.25
N ILE A 478 -4.59 5.90 -28.95
CA ILE A 478 -3.58 5.37 -28.05
C ILE A 478 -4.27 4.62 -26.92
N ASN A 479 -3.69 3.50 -26.48
CA ASN A 479 -4.14 2.75 -25.32
C ASN A 479 -3.22 3.01 -24.12
N TYR A 480 -3.75 3.59 -23.05
CA TYR A 480 -2.96 3.91 -21.84
C TYR A 480 -2.34 2.67 -21.19
N GLY A 481 -3.08 1.58 -21.06
CA GLY A 481 -2.57 0.33 -20.49
C GLY A 481 -1.40 -0.23 -21.32
N GLY A 482 -1.56 -0.26 -22.64
CA GLY A 482 -0.51 -0.67 -23.57
C GLY A 482 0.79 0.13 -23.41
N MET A 483 0.68 1.46 -23.30
CA MET A 483 1.83 2.33 -23.06
C MET A 483 2.51 2.03 -21.73
N LEU A 484 1.71 1.90 -20.66
CA LEU A 484 2.24 1.67 -19.33
C LEU A 484 2.99 0.33 -19.24
N LEU A 485 2.46 -0.75 -19.82
CA LEU A 485 3.17 -2.04 -19.80
C LEU A 485 4.52 -1.96 -20.52
N ARG A 486 4.58 -1.31 -21.68
CA ARG A 486 5.86 -1.16 -22.39
C ARG A 486 6.88 -0.41 -21.53
N ALA A 487 6.46 0.64 -20.83
CA ALA A 487 7.33 1.38 -19.91
C ALA A 487 7.72 0.57 -18.67
N LEU A 488 6.79 -0.19 -18.07
CA LEU A 488 7.08 -1.00 -16.88
C LEU A 488 8.04 -2.17 -17.16
N PHE A 489 8.09 -2.65 -18.40
CA PHE A 489 8.93 -3.77 -18.83
C PHE A 489 10.03 -3.35 -19.81
N GLU A 490 10.36 -2.05 -19.88
CA GLU A 490 11.30 -1.50 -20.88
C GLU A 490 12.71 -2.12 -20.81
N HIS A 491 13.14 -2.51 -19.60
CA HIS A 491 14.44 -3.12 -19.37
C HIS A 491 14.42 -4.65 -19.45
N TRP A 492 13.26 -5.28 -19.63
CA TRP A 492 13.21 -6.73 -19.76
C TRP A 492 13.70 -7.16 -21.15
N SER A 493 14.65 -8.09 -21.21
CA SER A 493 15.34 -8.48 -22.44
C SER A 493 14.44 -9.06 -23.53
N ARG A 494 13.24 -9.54 -23.17
CA ARG A 494 12.22 -10.07 -24.10
C ARG A 494 11.22 -9.01 -24.56
N SER A 495 11.32 -7.79 -24.04
CA SER A 495 10.45 -6.69 -24.42
C SER A 495 10.71 -6.29 -25.87
N PHE A 496 9.63 -6.01 -26.58
CA PHE A 496 9.65 -5.65 -27.98
C PHE A 496 10.39 -4.32 -28.19
N SER A 497 11.48 -4.34 -28.97
CA SER A 497 12.39 -3.20 -29.15
C SER A 497 11.95 -2.20 -30.22
N ASP A 498 11.21 -2.66 -31.24
CA ASP A 498 10.92 -1.86 -32.45
C ASP A 498 9.60 -1.10 -32.33
N VAL A 499 9.52 -0.12 -31.45
CA VAL A 499 8.39 0.83 -31.52
C VAL A 499 8.59 1.68 -32.77
N ASP A 500 7.63 1.63 -33.71
CA ASP A 500 7.63 2.46 -34.92
C ASP A 500 7.99 3.92 -34.61
N GLU A 501 9.02 4.47 -35.28
CA GLU A 501 9.50 5.83 -35.02
C GLU A 501 8.42 6.89 -35.28
N GLU A 502 7.46 6.58 -36.17
CA GLU A 502 6.31 7.41 -36.49
C GLU A 502 5.19 7.32 -35.45
N SER A 503 5.29 6.39 -34.49
CA SER A 503 4.32 6.27 -33.40
C SER A 503 4.33 7.50 -32.50
N PRO A 504 3.16 8.08 -32.15
CA PRO A 504 3.08 9.17 -31.16
C PRO A 504 3.68 8.81 -29.79
N THR A 505 3.84 7.51 -29.52
CA THR A 505 4.37 6.97 -28.26
C THR A 505 5.83 6.54 -28.37
N HIS A 506 6.52 6.75 -29.50
CA HIS A 506 7.90 6.29 -29.73
C HIS A 506 8.90 6.77 -28.65
N ARG A 507 8.60 7.89 -27.98
CA ARG A 507 9.39 8.43 -26.85
C ARG A 507 8.67 8.41 -25.51
N PHE A 508 7.51 7.74 -25.44
CA PHE A 508 6.80 7.55 -24.19
C PHE A 508 7.40 6.35 -23.45
N ASN A 509 8.62 6.51 -22.95
CA ASN A 509 9.31 5.54 -22.10
C ASN A 509 10.05 6.32 -21.03
N SER A 510 9.50 6.38 -19.82
CA SER A 510 10.30 6.38 -18.58
C SER A 510 9.34 6.47 -17.39
N VAL A 511 8.85 5.33 -16.94
CA VAL A 511 8.56 5.21 -15.50
C VAL A 511 9.93 5.24 -14.80
N PRO A 512 10.10 5.88 -13.64
CA PRO A 512 11.40 5.91 -12.99
C PRO A 512 11.98 4.51 -12.80
N SER A 513 13.27 4.33 -13.07
CA SER A 513 13.90 3.01 -13.08
C SER A 513 13.98 2.36 -11.69
N HIS A 514 13.78 3.14 -10.61
CA HIS A 514 13.61 2.65 -9.24
C HIS A 514 12.17 2.26 -8.91
N THR A 515 11.21 2.37 -9.82
CA THR A 515 9.82 2.02 -9.51
C THR A 515 9.74 0.52 -9.19
N PRO A 516 9.22 0.13 -8.01
CA PRO A 516 9.01 -1.27 -7.69
C PRO A 516 7.89 -1.85 -8.55
N LEU A 517 8.15 -2.96 -9.22
CA LEU A 517 7.18 -3.77 -9.95
C LEU A 517 6.88 -5.03 -9.13
N ILE A 518 5.60 -5.37 -9.01
CA ILE A 518 5.11 -6.46 -8.17
C ILE A 518 4.15 -7.32 -8.98
N LEU A 519 4.39 -8.63 -9.00
CA LEU A 519 3.48 -9.64 -9.52
C LEU A 519 2.79 -10.33 -8.34
N CYS A 520 1.47 -10.31 -8.32
CA CYS A 520 0.65 -10.87 -7.25
C CYS A 520 -0.39 -11.87 -7.78
N GLU A 521 -0.72 -12.88 -6.98
CA GLU A 521 -1.96 -13.64 -7.18
C GLU A 521 -3.17 -12.72 -6.92
N LEU A 522 -4.34 -13.06 -7.48
CA LEU A 522 -5.61 -12.36 -7.16
C LEU A 522 -5.95 -12.33 -5.67
N SER A 523 -5.39 -13.23 -4.87
CA SER A 523 -5.54 -13.25 -3.40
C SER A 523 -4.76 -12.13 -2.70
N GLY A 524 -3.94 -11.37 -3.43
CA GLY A 524 -3.01 -10.37 -2.90
C GLY A 524 -1.64 -10.95 -2.49
N ARG A 525 -1.43 -12.27 -2.61
CA ARG A 525 -0.14 -12.90 -2.30
C ARG A 525 0.92 -12.49 -3.32
N PRO A 526 2.08 -11.95 -2.89
CA PRO A 526 3.16 -11.62 -3.80
C PRO A 526 3.85 -12.88 -4.32
N ILE A 527 3.99 -12.93 -5.64
CA ILE A 527 4.75 -13.95 -6.35
C ILE A 527 6.20 -13.47 -6.46
N PHE A 528 6.38 -12.28 -7.04
CA PHE A 528 7.68 -11.71 -7.36
C PHE A 528 7.66 -10.18 -7.25
N ARG A 529 8.78 -9.59 -6.82
CA ARG A 529 8.99 -8.14 -6.70
C ARG A 529 10.40 -7.83 -7.19
N LEU A 530 10.51 -6.80 -8.03
CA LEU A 530 11.79 -6.27 -8.51
C LEU A 530 11.71 -4.76 -8.71
N MET A 531 12.84 -4.11 -8.93
CA MET A 531 12.86 -2.75 -9.47
C MET A 531 12.90 -2.86 -11.00
N ILE A 532 12.28 -1.93 -11.72
CA ILE A 532 12.21 -1.97 -13.19
C ILE A 532 13.61 -2.05 -13.82
N ARG A 533 14.60 -1.31 -13.29
CA ARG A 533 16.00 -1.35 -13.77
C ARG A 533 16.65 -2.73 -13.74
N ASP A 534 16.21 -3.59 -12.82
CA ASP A 534 16.83 -4.90 -12.59
C ASP A 534 16.23 -5.99 -13.49
N ALA A 535 15.20 -5.67 -14.30
CA ALA A 535 14.49 -6.63 -15.14
C ALA A 535 15.37 -7.35 -16.19
N ALA A 536 16.54 -6.79 -16.51
CA ALA A 536 17.50 -7.37 -17.45
C ALA A 536 18.40 -8.45 -16.81
N HIS A 537 18.50 -8.47 -15.48
CA HIS A 537 19.37 -9.42 -14.78
C HIS A 537 18.86 -10.86 -14.98
N GLU A 538 19.78 -11.83 -15.02
CA GLU A 538 19.48 -13.22 -15.39
C GLU A 538 18.39 -13.85 -14.50
N THR A 539 18.48 -13.66 -13.19
CA THR A 539 17.51 -14.23 -12.23
C THR A 539 16.14 -13.55 -12.36
N GLU A 540 16.12 -12.23 -12.43
CA GLU A 540 14.91 -11.42 -12.58
C GLU A 540 14.21 -11.70 -13.91
N SER A 541 14.95 -11.75 -15.02
CA SER A 541 14.41 -12.03 -16.36
C SER A 541 13.83 -13.44 -16.47
N GLN A 542 14.47 -14.43 -15.83
CA GLN A 542 13.93 -15.78 -15.72
C GLN A 542 12.62 -15.80 -14.91
N MET A 543 12.59 -15.13 -13.75
CA MET A 543 11.38 -15.02 -12.92
C MET A 543 10.24 -14.31 -13.67
N LEU A 544 10.53 -13.27 -14.44
CA LEU A 544 9.54 -12.61 -15.30
C LEU A 544 9.01 -13.58 -16.36
N SER A 545 9.89 -14.33 -17.03
CA SER A 545 9.49 -15.33 -18.03
C SER A 545 8.55 -16.41 -17.46
N ASP A 546 8.73 -16.77 -16.19
CA ASP A 546 7.94 -17.83 -15.54
C ASP A 546 6.57 -17.34 -15.04
N PHE A 547 6.47 -16.08 -14.61
CA PHE A 547 5.30 -15.60 -13.85
C PHE A 547 4.50 -14.46 -14.51
N VAL A 548 5.01 -13.80 -15.55
CA VAL A 548 4.27 -12.74 -16.25
C VAL A 548 3.05 -13.34 -16.98
N PRO A 549 1.84 -12.76 -16.82
CA PRO A 549 0.62 -13.30 -17.41
C PRO A 549 0.54 -13.04 -18.93
N ALA A 550 -0.24 -13.88 -19.63
CA ALA A 550 -0.35 -13.85 -21.09
C ALA A 550 -0.79 -12.49 -21.66
N TRP A 551 -1.75 -11.82 -20.99
CA TRP A 551 -2.24 -10.50 -21.41
C TRP A 551 -1.14 -9.42 -21.37
N VAL A 552 -0.12 -9.57 -20.53
CA VAL A 552 1.07 -8.70 -20.53
C VAL A 552 2.00 -9.09 -21.66
N LEU A 553 2.26 -10.39 -21.85
CA LEU A 553 3.13 -10.90 -22.93
C LEU A 553 2.64 -10.50 -24.33
N ASP A 554 1.33 -10.48 -24.54
CA ASP A 554 0.72 -10.04 -25.81
C ASP A 554 1.13 -8.61 -26.16
N VAL A 555 1.22 -7.72 -25.16
CA VAL A 555 1.63 -6.34 -25.38
C VAL A 555 3.15 -6.20 -25.41
N VAL A 556 3.83 -6.75 -24.41
CA VAL A 556 5.25 -6.51 -24.15
C VAL A 556 6.14 -7.26 -25.14
N GLU A 557 5.83 -8.51 -25.48
CA GLU A 557 6.65 -9.30 -26.41
C GLU A 557 6.11 -9.23 -27.85
N ARG A 558 4.79 -9.26 -28.01
CA ARG A 558 4.16 -9.41 -29.34
C ARG A 558 3.69 -8.08 -29.94
N ASN A 559 3.75 -6.99 -29.17
CA ASN A 559 3.26 -5.68 -29.56
C ASN A 559 1.78 -5.68 -30.01
N GLN A 560 0.96 -6.57 -29.45
CA GLN A 560 -0.45 -6.75 -29.79
C GLN A 560 -1.35 -6.08 -28.77
N LEU A 561 -2.11 -5.08 -29.22
CA LEU A 561 -3.16 -4.44 -28.43
C LEU A 561 -4.53 -5.04 -28.77
N PRO A 562 -5.48 -5.06 -27.81
CA PRO A 562 -6.84 -5.52 -28.07
C PRO A 562 -7.57 -4.60 -29.07
N LYS A 563 -8.65 -5.11 -29.67
CA LYS A 563 -9.46 -4.35 -30.63
C LYS A 563 -10.31 -3.29 -29.93
N PHE A 564 -10.68 -2.25 -30.66
CA PHE A 564 -11.57 -1.19 -30.18
C PHE A 564 -12.94 -1.71 -29.77
N ASN A 565 -13.47 -1.18 -28.67
CA ASN A 565 -14.86 -1.38 -28.28
C ASN A 565 -15.80 -0.62 -29.23
N LYS A 566 -16.86 -1.31 -29.66
CA LYS A 566 -17.97 -0.70 -30.42
C LYS A 566 -19.17 -0.45 -29.51
N MET A 567 -19.88 0.63 -29.79
CA MET A 567 -21.10 1.03 -29.12
C MET A 567 -22.23 1.16 -30.13
N PRO A 568 -23.41 0.56 -29.86
CA PRO A 568 -24.61 0.81 -30.64
C PRO A 568 -25.21 2.18 -30.29
N PHE A 569 -25.77 2.85 -31.29
CA PHE A 569 -26.52 4.10 -31.14
C PHE A 569 -27.59 4.24 -32.23
N PHE A 570 -28.58 5.10 -31.99
CA PHE A 570 -29.61 5.46 -32.94
C PHE A 570 -29.39 6.89 -33.43
N LEU A 571 -29.71 7.13 -34.70
CA LEU A 571 -29.59 8.43 -35.35
C LEU A 571 -30.93 8.80 -36.00
N LEU A 572 -31.53 9.90 -35.54
CA LEU A 572 -32.89 10.31 -35.93
C LEU A 572 -32.94 11.78 -36.35
N PRO A 573 -33.89 12.20 -37.21
CA PRO A 573 -34.11 13.62 -37.46
C PRO A 573 -34.59 14.30 -36.18
N HIS A 574 -34.14 15.53 -35.93
CA HIS A 574 -34.57 16.32 -34.78
C HIS A 574 -36.09 16.57 -34.84
N PRO A 575 -36.83 16.44 -33.72
CA PRO A 575 -38.30 16.58 -33.70
C PRO A 575 -38.81 17.88 -34.34
N SER A 576 -38.04 18.97 -34.26
CA SER A 576 -38.38 20.26 -34.87
C SER A 576 -38.48 20.25 -36.40
N LEU A 577 -37.97 19.22 -37.08
CA LEU A 577 -38.05 19.11 -38.54
C LEU A 577 -39.42 18.62 -39.04
N GLY A 578 -40.26 18.07 -38.15
CA GLY A 578 -41.59 17.56 -38.53
C GLY A 578 -41.58 16.36 -39.49
N ILE A 579 -40.41 15.75 -39.72
CA ILE A 579 -40.26 14.57 -40.58
C ILE A 579 -40.77 13.34 -39.83
N LYS A 580 -41.65 12.54 -40.46
CA LYS A 580 -42.06 11.23 -39.90
C LYS A 580 -40.80 10.40 -39.65
N ALA A 581 -40.59 9.98 -38.39
CA ALA A 581 -39.39 9.26 -38.01
C ALA A 581 -39.17 8.06 -38.95
N PRO A 582 -38.05 8.01 -39.70
CA PRO A 582 -37.73 6.85 -40.51
C PRO A 582 -37.54 5.61 -39.63
N LYS A 583 -37.42 4.44 -40.24
CA LYS A 583 -37.11 3.20 -39.52
C LYS A 583 -35.86 3.46 -38.64
N LYS A 584 -35.93 3.08 -37.36
CA LYS A 584 -34.83 3.31 -36.40
C LYS A 584 -33.60 2.52 -36.83
N ASP A 585 -32.71 3.15 -37.59
CA ASP A 585 -31.45 2.52 -37.98
C ASP A 585 -30.54 2.48 -36.75
N ARG A 586 -30.30 1.26 -36.27
CA ARG A 586 -29.37 0.99 -35.19
C ARG A 586 -27.96 0.93 -35.77
N LEU A 587 -27.21 2.01 -35.60
CA LEU A 587 -25.82 2.12 -36.04
C LEU A 587 -24.87 1.59 -34.96
N SER A 588 -23.65 1.25 -35.36
CA SER A 588 -22.60 0.81 -34.44
C SER A 588 -21.27 1.41 -34.90
N ALA A 589 -20.59 2.09 -33.98
CA ALA A 589 -19.28 2.68 -34.23
C ALA A 589 -18.35 2.45 -33.04
N THR A 590 -17.07 2.76 -33.19
CA THR A 590 -16.14 2.80 -32.07
C THR A 590 -16.63 3.80 -31.02
N GLU A 591 -16.48 3.48 -29.74
CA GLU A 591 -16.93 4.37 -28.66
C GLU A 591 -16.23 5.74 -28.63
N MET A 592 -15.04 5.82 -29.25
CA MET A 592 -14.25 7.03 -29.44
C MET A 592 -14.57 7.82 -30.73
N LEU A 593 -15.61 7.43 -31.48
CA LEU A 593 -15.99 8.16 -32.68
C LEU A 593 -16.40 9.59 -32.25
N GLN A 594 -15.81 10.61 -32.88
CA GLN A 594 -16.18 11.99 -32.61
C GLN A 594 -17.56 12.31 -33.16
N VAL A 595 -18.28 13.20 -32.48
CA VAL A 595 -19.58 13.74 -32.92
C VAL A 595 -19.47 14.33 -34.33
N ARG A 596 -18.36 15.03 -34.65
CA ARG A 596 -18.06 15.54 -35.98
C ARG A 596 -18.17 14.48 -37.07
N LYS A 597 -17.67 13.26 -36.84
CA LYS A 597 -17.76 12.15 -37.80
C LYS A 597 -19.17 11.62 -37.99
N VAL A 598 -20.02 11.72 -36.98
CA VAL A 598 -21.45 11.42 -37.13
C VAL A 598 -22.14 12.52 -37.95
N MET A 599 -21.75 13.78 -37.78
CA MET A 599 -22.28 14.90 -38.57
C MET A 599 -21.90 14.77 -40.06
N GLU A 600 -20.65 14.43 -40.36
CA GLU A 600 -20.18 14.10 -41.71
C GLU A 600 -21.02 12.97 -42.31
N HIS A 601 -21.26 11.89 -41.55
CA HIS A 601 -22.10 10.77 -41.99
C HIS A 601 -23.54 11.20 -42.32
N VAL A 602 -24.17 12.04 -41.48
CA VAL A 602 -25.50 12.58 -41.75
C VAL A 602 -25.51 13.36 -43.06
N TYR A 603 -24.54 14.26 -43.24
CA TYR A 603 -24.48 15.11 -44.42
C TYR A 603 -24.29 14.30 -45.71
N GLU A 604 -23.32 13.38 -45.72
CA GLU A 604 -22.97 12.60 -46.91
C GLU A 604 -23.97 11.49 -47.25
N LYS A 605 -24.49 10.79 -46.24
CA LYS A 605 -25.25 9.54 -46.45
C LYS A 605 -26.74 9.68 -46.22
N ILE A 606 -27.19 10.67 -45.46
CA ILE A 606 -28.62 10.85 -45.15
C ILE A 606 -29.20 12.01 -45.95
N LEU A 607 -28.50 13.14 -46.02
CA LEU A 607 -29.00 14.35 -46.69
C LEU A 607 -28.64 14.38 -48.18
N ASN A 608 -27.36 14.18 -48.53
CA ASN A 608 -26.92 14.20 -49.94
C ASN A 608 -27.46 13.04 -50.79
N VAL A 609 -27.89 11.93 -50.18
CA VAL A 609 -28.53 10.83 -50.91
C VAL A 609 -29.95 11.21 -51.39
N ASN A 610 -30.63 12.14 -50.71
CA ASN A 610 -31.95 12.60 -51.13
C ASN A 610 -31.90 13.58 -52.32
N ASP A 611 -30.79 14.29 -52.54
CA ASP A 611 -30.62 15.17 -53.70
C ASP A 611 -30.23 14.42 -55.00
N ALA A 612 -29.77 13.16 -54.90
CA ALA A 612 -29.37 12.36 -56.06
C ALA A 612 -30.55 11.74 -56.85
N ASN A 613 -31.81 11.90 -56.39
CA ASN A 613 -32.98 11.31 -57.03
C ASN A 613 -33.67 12.20 -58.10
N TYR A 614 -33.03 13.29 -58.53
CA TYR A 614 -33.48 14.05 -59.70
C TYR A 614 -32.34 14.28 -60.70
N SER A 615 -31.98 13.25 -61.45
CA SER A 615 -31.45 13.44 -62.79
C SER A 615 -31.88 12.29 -63.70
N GLU A 616 -33.01 12.47 -64.39
CA GLU A 616 -33.25 11.80 -65.66
C GLU A 616 -32.17 12.27 -66.64
N ASN A 617 -31.09 11.49 -66.74
CA ASN A 617 -30.36 11.17 -67.97
C ASN A 617 -29.05 10.47 -67.59
N GLY A 618 -28.99 9.19 -67.92
CA GLY A 618 -27.89 8.30 -67.56
C GLY A 618 -26.54 8.76 -68.13
N ILE A 619 -25.66 9.20 -67.24
CA ILE A 619 -24.20 9.16 -67.37
C ILE A 619 -23.65 8.84 -65.98
N PRO A 620 -22.70 7.89 -65.81
CA PRO A 620 -22.14 7.61 -64.50
C PRO A 620 -21.25 8.79 -64.06
N SER A 621 -21.70 9.53 -63.04
CA SER A 621 -20.90 10.58 -62.42
C SER A 621 -19.78 9.94 -61.61
N ALA A 622 -18.55 10.35 -61.91
CA ALA A 622 -17.35 9.99 -61.18
C ALA A 622 -17.56 10.21 -59.68
N ALA A 623 -17.07 9.25 -58.88
CA ALA A 623 -16.89 9.39 -57.45
C ALA A 623 -16.26 10.75 -57.14
N GLN A 624 -17.07 11.70 -56.69
CA GLN A 624 -16.63 13.02 -56.30
C GLN A 624 -15.75 12.86 -55.05
N MET A 625 -14.45 12.97 -55.26
CA MET A 625 -13.51 13.39 -54.24
C MET A 625 -14.07 14.68 -53.62
N LEU A 626 -14.45 14.63 -52.35
CA LEU A 626 -14.90 15.80 -51.59
C LEU A 626 -13.83 16.90 -51.67
N PRO A 627 -14.21 18.18 -51.86
CA PRO A 627 -13.29 19.29 -51.64
C PRO A 627 -12.76 19.24 -50.20
N PRO A 628 -11.44 19.38 -49.95
CA PRO A 628 -10.86 19.36 -48.60
C PRO A 628 -11.48 20.40 -47.65
N SER A 629 -12.08 21.46 -48.20
CA SER A 629 -12.73 22.54 -47.45
C SER A 629 -14.02 22.16 -46.74
N LEU A 630 -14.69 21.05 -47.12
CA LEU A 630 -15.96 20.65 -46.52
C LEU A 630 -15.81 19.97 -45.14
N GLN A 631 -14.70 19.26 -44.90
CA GLN A 631 -14.42 18.64 -43.60
C GLN A 631 -14.17 19.66 -42.48
N ALA A 632 -13.71 20.87 -42.82
CA ALA A 632 -13.43 21.93 -41.85
C ALA A 632 -14.70 22.65 -41.34
N ASN A 633 -15.79 22.67 -42.14
CA ASN A 633 -16.97 23.50 -41.88
C ASN A 633 -18.28 22.70 -41.67
N ILE A 634 -18.20 21.40 -41.40
CA ILE A 634 -19.40 20.55 -41.21
C ILE A 634 -20.33 21.07 -40.09
N GLU A 635 -19.75 21.76 -39.11
CA GLU A 635 -20.42 22.39 -37.98
C GLU A 635 -21.32 23.57 -38.37
N GLU A 636 -21.08 24.17 -39.54
CA GLU A 636 -21.91 25.23 -40.13
C GLU A 636 -23.10 24.65 -40.91
N ARG A 637 -23.13 23.33 -41.14
CA ARG A 637 -24.16 22.67 -41.96
C ARG A 637 -25.07 21.76 -41.15
N ILE A 638 -24.56 21.14 -40.09
CA ILE A 638 -25.28 20.15 -39.30
C ILE A 638 -25.12 20.47 -37.82
N GLU A 639 -26.21 20.32 -37.06
CA GLU A 639 -26.16 20.23 -35.61
C GLU A 639 -26.55 18.82 -35.18
N LEU A 640 -25.88 18.31 -34.14
CA LEU A 640 -26.23 17.07 -33.49
C LEU A 640 -26.68 17.34 -32.05
N TYR A 641 -27.71 16.64 -31.62
CA TYR A 641 -28.35 16.79 -30.31
C TYR A 641 -28.46 15.45 -29.60
N CYS A 642 -28.38 15.47 -28.27
CA CYS A 642 -28.77 14.36 -27.41
C CYS A 642 -29.55 14.93 -26.22
N GLN A 643 -30.75 14.41 -25.95
CA GLN A 643 -31.64 14.93 -24.88
C GLN A 643 -31.82 16.46 -24.97
N ASP A 644 -32.10 16.96 -26.18
CA ASP A 644 -32.27 18.39 -26.51
C ASP A 644 -31.04 19.28 -26.23
N GLN A 645 -29.90 18.71 -25.86
CA GLN A 645 -28.63 19.41 -25.72
C GLN A 645 -27.83 19.33 -27.02
N LYS A 646 -27.44 20.50 -27.57
CA LYS A 646 -26.50 20.59 -28.70
C LYS A 646 -25.15 20.00 -28.30
N LEU A 647 -24.64 19.10 -29.12
CA LEU A 647 -23.38 18.40 -28.88
C LEU A 647 -22.21 19.19 -29.44
N ASP A 648 -21.10 19.15 -28.70
CA ASP A 648 -19.81 19.66 -29.17
C ASP A 648 -19.22 18.66 -30.19
N PRO A 649 -18.86 19.08 -31.41
CA PRO A 649 -18.29 18.23 -32.45
C PRO A 649 -17.02 17.48 -32.04
N GLU A 650 -16.25 18.02 -31.10
CA GLU A 650 -15.01 17.40 -30.60
C GLU A 650 -15.28 16.31 -29.54
N MET A 651 -16.48 16.23 -28.97
CA MET A 651 -16.82 15.16 -28.02
C MET A 651 -16.88 13.79 -28.73
N ASP A 652 -16.44 12.74 -28.02
CA ASP A 652 -16.64 11.36 -28.47
C ASP A 652 -17.98 10.79 -27.98
N LEU A 653 -18.47 9.74 -28.66
CA LEU A 653 -19.76 9.13 -28.37
C LEU A 653 -19.88 8.64 -26.92
N ARG A 654 -18.80 8.11 -26.33
CA ARG A 654 -18.83 7.64 -24.93
C ARG A 654 -18.96 8.79 -23.94
N THR A 655 -18.34 9.94 -24.21
CA THR A 655 -18.47 11.14 -23.37
C THR A 655 -19.88 11.69 -23.46
N VAL A 656 -20.48 11.71 -24.65
CA VAL A 656 -21.91 12.03 -24.82
C VAL A 656 -22.77 11.04 -24.03
N LYS A 657 -22.50 9.74 -24.15
CA LYS A 657 -23.24 8.71 -23.42
C LYS A 657 -23.10 8.83 -21.90
N HIS A 658 -21.94 9.24 -21.40
CA HIS A 658 -21.68 9.35 -19.97
C HIS A 658 -22.28 10.61 -19.35
N PHE A 659 -22.10 11.78 -19.98
CA PHE A 659 -22.45 13.06 -19.38
C PHE A 659 -23.82 13.61 -19.80
N ILE A 660 -24.30 13.25 -20.99
CA ILE A 660 -25.52 13.85 -21.58
C ILE A 660 -26.65 12.82 -21.62
N TRP A 661 -26.37 11.57 -21.99
CA TRP A 661 -27.38 10.52 -22.04
C TRP A 661 -27.72 9.99 -20.64
N LYS A 662 -28.79 10.53 -20.04
CA LYS A 662 -29.27 10.14 -18.70
C LYS A 662 -30.24 8.94 -18.69
N GLN A 663 -30.56 8.37 -19.85
CA GLN A 663 -31.52 7.26 -19.97
C GLN A 663 -30.77 5.91 -20.04
N GLY A 664 -31.43 4.83 -19.62
CA GLY A 664 -30.89 3.47 -19.84
C GLY A 664 -31.01 3.06 -21.32
N GLY A 665 -30.06 2.26 -21.79
CA GLY A 665 -30.08 1.68 -23.15
C GLY A 665 -29.08 2.30 -24.14
N ASP A 666 -29.35 2.12 -25.43
CA ASP A 666 -28.51 2.61 -26.53
C ASP A 666 -28.61 4.13 -26.67
N LEU A 667 -27.50 4.76 -27.03
CA LEU A 667 -27.42 6.22 -27.19
C LEU A 667 -28.36 6.68 -28.31
N MET A 668 -29.14 7.73 -28.08
CA MET A 668 -29.98 8.36 -29.10
C MET A 668 -29.45 9.73 -29.49
N LEU A 669 -29.17 9.91 -30.78
CA LEU A 669 -28.67 11.15 -31.36
C LEU A 669 -29.68 11.70 -32.37
N TYR A 670 -29.84 13.02 -32.38
CA TYR A 670 -30.77 13.73 -33.24
C TYR A 670 -30.03 14.72 -34.12
N TYR A 671 -30.18 14.64 -35.44
CA TYR A 671 -29.54 15.56 -36.37
C TYR A 671 -30.49 16.65 -36.85
N LYS A 672 -29.96 17.85 -37.07
CA LYS A 672 -30.69 19.01 -37.57
C LYS A 672 -29.83 19.77 -38.60
N PRO A 673 -30.24 19.83 -39.88
CA PRO A 673 -29.57 20.68 -40.85
C PRO A 673 -29.69 22.16 -40.49
N ILE A 674 -28.60 22.90 -40.65
CA ILE A 674 -28.55 24.37 -40.55
C ILE A 674 -28.89 24.91 -41.95
N ARG A 675 -29.88 25.81 -42.02
CA ARG A 675 -30.34 26.42 -43.28
C ARG A 675 -29.47 27.60 -43.69
#